data_AF-A0A7V2N2I2-F1
#
_entry.id   AF-A0A7V2N2I2-F1
#
_cell.length_a   1.000
_cell.length_b   1.000
_cell.length_c   1.000
_cell.angle_alpha   90.00
_cell.angle_beta   90.00
_cell.angle_gamma   90.00
#
_symmetry.space_group_name_H-M   'P 1'
#
loop_
_entity.id
_entity.type
_entity.pdbx_description
1 polymer ?
#
loop_
_entity_poly.entity_id
_entity_poly.type
_entity_poly.pdbx_seq_one_letter_code
_entity_poly.pdbx_strand_id
1 'polypeptide(L)'
;MAHQLIGVKDVEMTGDATRGRQWRVSVAMLATLAGGVLLLNGKVAPLIYGPDFVPAHLCAMAGALLLGAPVVWHALRCILHGHMHMDELVALAIVAAFASGDYITAGVVGFIMLLSELMETRTALGARASIESLIKLTPTTAQRVNPDGTEVEVEVAQLAPGDVVRVRPGDNIPADGEIREGISTVNEATITGESLPVDKVPGMQVFAGTSNLTGAMDIVVTKAGEDTTLGKVQHLIMEAEKTQLPIMRIIDSHIKWYVPTMLMIAGIIWFFTGQINNAISALVVSCPCALILATPTAMVAALSAAARVGILIKNVSLLEIAGKITAMVFDKTGTLTTGQLYVTKIEPAPGVEPADMLRLAASAERLSKHPAARALVQLAKEARVAVVETGEFQETPGKGVTAVVQGARVMVGRDQFLAENGIDVHVVADPALHEEQGFSTLYVARDGQCIGWIGLQDKARPEAQAAVKELGELGVRRLTMLTGDRREVANRISAELGCTDYKAHCLPQDKLAVVERIRSDGHAVAVVGDGINDAPALAAGDLGIAMGAAGSDVAINSASIALMSDDLRRLPFLIRLSRKTRTVINQNLLFGILYIIVGVFAAAASWLSPILAAVVHLSGSVVVIFNSARLVRFGEHLTGPQEPAS
;
A
#
# COMPACT_ATOMS: atom_id res chain seq x y z
N MET A 1 -7.85 -26.14 -0.82
CA MET A 1 -8.01 -27.29 -1.74
C MET A 1 -8.07 -26.89 -3.22
N ALA A 2 -8.70 -25.76 -3.59
CA ALA A 2 -8.72 -25.24 -4.96
C ALA A 2 -7.35 -25.23 -5.65
N HIS A 3 -6.26 -24.77 -5.03
CA HIS A 3 -4.93 -24.76 -5.65
C HIS A 3 -4.40 -26.14 -6.11
N GLN A 4 -4.79 -27.26 -5.49
CA GLN A 4 -4.30 -28.60 -5.86
C GLN A 4 -5.29 -29.43 -6.68
N LEU A 5 -6.60 -29.24 -6.50
CA LEU A 5 -7.61 -29.75 -7.45
C LEU A 5 -7.51 -29.04 -8.81
N ILE A 6 -6.93 -27.83 -8.82
CA ILE A 6 -6.78 -26.96 -9.99
C ILE A 6 -5.32 -26.96 -10.54
N GLY A 7 -4.37 -27.64 -9.91
CA GLY A 7 -3.03 -27.83 -10.45
C GLY A 7 -2.16 -26.57 -10.49
N VAL A 8 -2.07 -25.85 -9.38
CA VAL A 8 -1.12 -24.74 -9.23
C VAL A 8 0.21 -25.30 -8.75
N LYS A 9 1.09 -25.63 -9.70
CA LYS A 9 2.54 -25.46 -9.53
C LYS A 9 2.90 -24.14 -10.21
N ASP A 10 3.82 -23.40 -9.61
CA ASP A 10 4.41 -22.18 -10.18
C ASP A 10 4.92 -22.48 -11.60
N VAL A 11 4.17 -22.04 -12.62
CA VAL A 11 4.55 -22.11 -14.02
C VAL A 11 4.07 -20.81 -14.66
N GLU A 12 4.98 -20.18 -15.41
CA GLU A 12 4.80 -18.96 -16.17
C GLU A 12 3.45 -18.91 -16.89
N MET A 13 2.77 -17.77 -16.75
CA MET A 13 1.41 -17.56 -17.23
C MET A 13 1.37 -17.52 -18.77
N THR A 14 0.99 -18.63 -19.38
CA THR A 14 0.55 -18.70 -20.79
C THR A 14 -0.96 -18.96 -20.84
N GLY A 15 -1.65 -18.32 -21.80
CA GLY A 15 -3.12 -18.27 -21.91
C GLY A 15 -3.85 -19.61 -22.08
N ASP A 16 -3.13 -20.72 -22.29
CA ASP A 16 -3.72 -22.06 -22.41
C ASP A 16 -3.97 -22.73 -21.04
N ALA A 17 -3.19 -22.38 -20.02
CA ALA A 17 -3.33 -22.94 -18.67
C ALA A 17 -4.62 -22.46 -17.95
N THR A 18 -5.10 -21.26 -18.26
CA THR A 18 -6.31 -20.66 -17.67
C THR A 18 -7.61 -21.31 -18.17
N ARG A 19 -7.64 -21.80 -19.41
CA ARG A 19 -8.82 -22.42 -20.03
C ARG A 19 -9.11 -23.81 -19.45
N GLY A 20 -8.06 -24.62 -19.28
CA GLY A 20 -8.14 -25.91 -18.58
C GLY A 20 -8.55 -25.73 -17.11
N ARG A 21 -8.12 -24.62 -16.49
CA ARG A 21 -8.45 -24.23 -15.11
C ARG A 21 -9.95 -23.99 -14.92
N GLN A 22 -10.54 -23.15 -15.77
CA GLN A 22 -11.98 -22.84 -15.74
C GLN A 22 -12.83 -24.07 -16.01
N TRP A 23 -12.41 -24.94 -16.94
CA TRP A 23 -13.13 -26.17 -17.24
C TRP A 23 -13.23 -27.10 -16.02
N ARG A 24 -12.12 -27.31 -15.29
CA ARG A 24 -12.12 -28.16 -14.07
C ARG A 24 -13.01 -27.60 -12.97
N VAL A 25 -13.05 -26.28 -12.79
CA VAL A 25 -13.94 -25.61 -11.82
C VAL A 25 -15.41 -25.77 -12.21
N SER A 26 -15.74 -25.57 -13.49
CA SER A 26 -17.10 -25.76 -14.01
C SER A 26 -17.58 -27.21 -13.86
N VAL A 27 -16.71 -28.18 -14.11
CA VAL A 27 -17.01 -29.61 -13.91
C VAL A 27 -17.24 -29.93 -12.43
N ALA A 28 -16.42 -29.40 -11.51
CA ALA A 28 -16.61 -29.58 -10.07
C ALA A 28 -17.92 -28.93 -9.57
N MET A 29 -18.29 -27.76 -10.09
CA MET A 29 -19.56 -27.10 -9.78
C MET A 29 -20.76 -27.90 -10.29
N LEU A 30 -20.70 -28.39 -11.52
CA LEU A 30 -21.74 -29.24 -12.10
C LEU A 30 -21.90 -30.55 -11.33
N ALA A 31 -20.78 -31.17 -10.93
CA ALA A 31 -20.80 -32.35 -10.07
C ALA A 31 -21.47 -32.04 -8.72
N THR A 32 -21.09 -30.94 -8.07
CA THR A 32 -21.67 -30.53 -6.78
C THR A 32 -23.18 -30.28 -6.89
N LEU A 33 -23.64 -29.63 -7.96
CA LEU A 33 -25.07 -29.43 -8.25
C LEU A 33 -25.79 -30.75 -8.50
N ALA A 34 -25.22 -31.64 -9.32
CA ALA A 34 -25.80 -32.95 -9.60
C ALA A 34 -25.91 -33.81 -8.32
N GLY A 35 -24.88 -33.80 -7.47
CA GLY A 35 -24.91 -34.45 -6.16
C GLY A 35 -25.99 -33.88 -5.23
N GLY A 36 -26.15 -32.56 -5.21
CA GLY A 36 -27.21 -31.89 -4.44
C GLY A 36 -28.62 -32.29 -4.90
N VAL A 37 -28.83 -32.41 -6.22
CA VAL A 37 -30.11 -32.89 -6.78
C VAL A 37 -30.38 -34.34 -6.41
N LEU A 38 -29.37 -35.21 -6.43
CA LEU A 38 -29.49 -36.61 -6.01
C LEU A 38 -29.88 -36.74 -4.53
N LEU A 39 -29.29 -35.91 -3.66
CA LEU A 39 -29.65 -35.86 -2.24
C LEU A 39 -31.07 -35.35 -2.00
N LEU A 40 -31.47 -34.30 -2.73
CA LEU A 40 -32.83 -33.77 -2.67
C LEU A 40 -33.84 -34.84 -3.09
N ASN A 41 -33.56 -35.56 -4.17
CA ASN A 41 -34.39 -36.68 -4.62
C ASN A 41 -34.44 -37.80 -3.57
N GLY A 42 -33.31 -38.14 -2.94
CA GLY A 42 -33.24 -39.12 -1.85
C GLY A 42 -34.07 -38.74 -0.62
N LYS A 43 -34.32 -37.45 -0.36
CA LYS A 43 -35.18 -36.97 0.73
C LYS A 43 -36.64 -36.81 0.34
N VAL A 44 -36.92 -36.37 -0.89
CA VAL A 44 -38.28 -36.06 -1.38
C VAL A 44 -39.00 -37.30 -1.91
N ALA A 45 -38.32 -38.22 -2.59
CA ALA A 45 -38.94 -39.42 -3.15
C ALA A 45 -39.61 -40.31 -2.08
N PRO A 46 -39.05 -40.50 -0.86
CA PRO A 46 -39.73 -41.26 0.19
C PRO A 46 -41.02 -40.61 0.71
N LEU A 47 -41.15 -39.27 0.61
CA LEU A 47 -42.36 -38.54 1.00
C LEU A 47 -43.52 -38.78 0.01
N ILE A 48 -43.20 -39.05 -1.25
CA ILE A 48 -44.18 -39.24 -2.33
C ILE A 48 -44.48 -40.72 -2.56
N TYR A 49 -43.44 -41.56 -2.58
CA TYR A 49 -43.52 -42.98 -2.97
C TYR A 49 -43.44 -43.96 -1.79
N GLY A 50 -43.30 -43.45 -0.56
CA GLY A 50 -43.24 -44.25 0.67
C GLY A 50 -41.83 -44.44 1.23
N PRO A 51 -41.70 -44.72 2.54
CA PRO A 51 -40.41 -44.73 3.25
C PRO A 51 -39.42 -45.79 2.75
N ASP A 52 -39.90 -46.91 2.22
CA ASP A 52 -39.06 -48.03 1.76
C ASP A 52 -38.71 -47.97 0.26
N PHE A 53 -38.86 -46.81 -0.38
CA PHE A 53 -38.58 -46.64 -1.80
C PHE A 53 -37.07 -46.76 -2.09
N VAL A 54 -36.62 -47.97 -2.42
CA VAL A 54 -35.20 -48.33 -2.65
C VAL A 54 -34.44 -47.36 -3.57
N PRO A 55 -35.02 -46.87 -4.69
CA PRO A 55 -34.32 -45.90 -5.54
C PRO A 55 -33.95 -44.60 -4.82
N ALA A 56 -34.71 -44.17 -3.81
CA ALA A 56 -34.37 -42.98 -3.02
C ALA A 56 -33.09 -43.19 -2.20
N HIS A 57 -32.91 -44.37 -1.60
CA HIS A 57 -31.69 -44.70 -0.85
C HIS A 57 -30.46 -44.79 -1.77
N LEU A 58 -30.62 -45.34 -2.98
CA LEU A 58 -29.55 -45.38 -3.99
C LEU A 58 -29.19 -43.98 -4.48
N CYS A 59 -30.18 -43.10 -4.71
CA CYS A 59 -29.96 -41.69 -5.03
C CYS A 59 -29.21 -40.97 -3.89
N ALA A 60 -29.61 -41.17 -2.64
CA ALA A 60 -28.94 -40.57 -1.49
C ALA A 60 -27.49 -41.06 -1.36
N MET A 61 -27.23 -42.36 -1.53
CA MET A 61 -25.89 -42.95 -1.50
C MET A 61 -25.02 -42.43 -2.65
N ALA A 62 -25.55 -42.36 -3.87
CA ALA A 62 -24.83 -41.82 -5.03
C ALA A 62 -24.50 -40.33 -4.84
N GLY A 63 -25.45 -39.54 -4.34
CA GLY A 63 -25.23 -38.14 -3.99
C GLY A 63 -24.17 -37.97 -2.91
N ALA A 64 -24.21 -38.79 -1.85
CA ALA A 64 -23.23 -38.77 -0.77
C ALA A 64 -21.82 -39.14 -1.23
N LEU A 65 -21.67 -40.13 -2.12
CA LEU A 65 -20.38 -40.47 -2.71
C LEU A 65 -19.86 -39.34 -3.58
N LEU A 66 -20.71 -38.78 -4.44
CA LEU A 66 -20.31 -37.74 -5.39
C LEU A 66 -19.85 -36.45 -4.67
N LEU A 67 -20.46 -36.13 -3.52
CA LEU A 67 -20.15 -34.94 -2.73
C LEU A 67 -19.09 -35.18 -1.65
N GLY A 68 -19.09 -36.36 -1.01
CA GLY A 68 -18.19 -36.69 0.09
C GLY A 68 -16.83 -37.24 -0.36
N ALA A 69 -16.77 -37.99 -1.47
CA ALA A 69 -15.52 -38.61 -1.94
C ALA A 69 -14.42 -37.58 -2.26
N PRO A 70 -14.68 -36.40 -2.87
CA PRO A 70 -13.65 -35.38 -3.07
C PRO A 70 -13.00 -34.90 -1.77
N VAL A 71 -13.81 -34.71 -0.71
CA VAL A 71 -13.35 -34.28 0.61
C VAL A 71 -12.49 -35.36 1.25
N VAL A 72 -12.98 -36.60 1.25
CA VAL A 72 -12.26 -37.75 1.84
C VAL A 72 -10.96 -38.05 1.10
N TRP A 73 -10.98 -38.02 -0.23
CA TRP A 73 -9.79 -38.25 -1.06
C TRP A 73 -8.69 -37.22 -0.79
N HIS A 74 -9.08 -35.97 -0.57
CA HIS A 74 -8.12 -34.92 -0.25
C HIS A 74 -7.50 -35.11 1.13
N ALA A 75 -8.29 -35.38 2.16
CA ALA A 75 -7.79 -35.66 3.51
C ALA A 75 -6.80 -36.84 3.50
N LEU A 76 -7.12 -37.92 2.78
CA LEU A 76 -6.22 -39.07 2.58
C LEU A 76 -4.89 -38.66 1.94
N ARG A 77 -4.92 -37.83 0.88
CA ARG A 77 -3.69 -37.33 0.25
C ARG A 77 -2.87 -36.47 1.21
N CYS A 78 -3.49 -35.63 2.02
CA CYS A 78 -2.78 -34.77 2.97
C CYS A 78 -2.03 -35.59 4.01
N ILE A 79 -2.71 -36.58 4.61
CA ILE A 79 -2.11 -37.54 5.55
C ILE A 79 -0.91 -38.26 4.90
N LEU A 80 -1.07 -38.75 3.65
CA LEU A 80 -0.02 -39.48 2.93
C LEU A 80 1.22 -38.63 2.63
N HIS A 81 1.08 -37.32 2.46
CA HIS A 81 2.20 -36.41 2.22
C HIS A 81 2.80 -35.84 3.52
N GLY A 82 2.36 -36.30 4.70
CA GLY A 82 2.89 -35.86 6.00
C GLY A 82 2.40 -34.48 6.46
N HIS A 83 1.38 -33.93 5.80
CA HIS A 83 0.73 -32.68 6.19
C HIS A 83 -0.62 -33.00 6.82
N MET A 84 -0.72 -32.95 8.16
CA MET A 84 -2.03 -33.00 8.80
C MET A 84 -2.71 -31.64 8.64
N HIS A 85 -3.86 -31.63 7.99
CA HIS A 85 -4.75 -30.48 7.91
C HIS A 85 -5.96 -30.75 8.82
N MET A 86 -7.04 -29.99 8.65
CA MET A 86 -8.25 -30.14 9.48
C MET A 86 -9.39 -30.81 8.71
N ASP A 87 -9.23 -30.93 7.39
CA ASP A 87 -10.16 -31.60 6.47
C ASP A 87 -10.31 -33.08 6.84
N GLU A 88 -9.34 -33.65 7.56
CA GLU A 88 -9.33 -34.98 8.14
C GLU A 88 -10.48 -35.21 9.12
N LEU A 89 -10.81 -34.24 9.97
CA LEU A 89 -11.91 -34.36 10.95
C LEU A 89 -13.25 -34.45 10.23
N VAL A 90 -13.44 -33.63 9.20
CA VAL A 90 -14.64 -33.59 8.36
C VAL A 90 -14.74 -34.85 7.49
N ALA A 91 -13.63 -35.27 6.87
CA ALA A 91 -13.58 -36.50 6.10
C ALA A 91 -13.96 -37.72 6.96
N LEU A 92 -13.44 -37.79 8.19
CA LEU A 92 -13.81 -38.84 9.14
C LEU A 92 -15.29 -38.78 9.51
N ALA A 93 -15.84 -37.58 9.72
CA ALA A 93 -17.26 -37.39 10.00
C ALA A 93 -18.15 -37.87 8.84
N ILE A 94 -17.78 -37.57 7.60
CA ILE A 94 -18.48 -38.04 6.38
C ILE A 94 -18.41 -39.57 6.28
N VAL A 95 -17.23 -40.16 6.49
CA VAL A 95 -17.05 -41.62 6.49
C VAL A 95 -17.87 -42.28 7.59
N ALA A 96 -17.88 -41.72 8.81
CA ALA A 96 -18.66 -42.24 9.93
C ALA A 96 -20.18 -42.17 9.68
N ALA A 97 -20.67 -41.06 9.12
CA ALA A 97 -22.07 -40.92 8.71
C ALA A 97 -22.45 -41.93 7.62
N PHE A 98 -21.59 -42.09 6.62
CA PHE A 98 -21.80 -43.03 5.52
C PHE A 98 -21.81 -44.49 6.00
N ALA A 99 -20.85 -44.86 6.87
CA ALA A 99 -20.76 -46.20 7.46
C ALA A 99 -21.94 -46.51 8.39
N SER A 100 -22.56 -45.49 9.00
CA SER A 100 -23.76 -45.63 9.82
C SER A 100 -25.05 -45.78 8.99
N GLY A 101 -24.96 -45.74 7.65
CA GLY A 101 -26.10 -45.80 6.73
C GLY A 101 -26.85 -44.47 6.57
N ASP A 102 -26.40 -43.39 7.20
CA ASP A 102 -27.00 -42.06 7.05
C ASP A 102 -26.38 -41.31 5.86
N TYR A 103 -26.75 -41.78 4.65
CA TYR A 103 -26.26 -41.21 3.39
C TYR A 103 -26.70 -39.75 3.20
N ILE A 104 -27.87 -39.38 3.72
CA ILE A 104 -28.37 -38.00 3.60
C ILE A 104 -27.46 -37.07 4.39
N THR A 105 -27.15 -37.41 5.65
CA THR A 105 -26.24 -36.60 6.46
C THR A 105 -24.84 -36.56 5.85
N ALA A 106 -24.28 -37.69 5.43
CA ALA A 106 -22.95 -37.75 4.80
C ALA A 106 -22.86 -36.83 3.57
N GLY A 107 -23.88 -36.89 2.71
CA GLY A 107 -23.92 -36.06 1.51
C GLY A 107 -24.18 -34.58 1.78
N VAL A 108 -25.09 -34.23 2.69
CA VAL A 108 -25.39 -32.82 3.02
C VAL A 108 -24.19 -32.16 3.70
N VAL A 109 -23.52 -32.87 4.61
CA VAL A 109 -22.26 -32.39 5.22
C VAL A 109 -21.21 -32.19 4.11
N GLY A 110 -21.00 -33.18 3.24
CA GLY A 110 -20.07 -33.04 2.10
C GLY A 110 -20.39 -31.84 1.20
N PHE A 111 -21.68 -31.63 0.87
CA PHE A 111 -22.14 -30.49 0.08
C PHE A 111 -21.83 -29.15 0.75
N ILE A 112 -22.16 -28.99 2.03
CA ILE A 112 -21.94 -27.73 2.77
C ILE A 112 -20.45 -27.46 2.91
N MET A 113 -19.62 -28.48 3.10
CA MET A 113 -18.16 -28.31 3.21
C MET A 113 -17.55 -27.88 1.87
N LEU A 114 -17.95 -28.50 0.76
CA LEU A 114 -17.56 -28.05 -0.59
C LEU A 114 -18.02 -26.62 -0.87
N LEU A 115 -19.23 -26.25 -0.46
CA LEU A 115 -19.74 -24.88 -0.59
C LEU A 115 -18.94 -23.88 0.26
N SER A 116 -18.63 -24.24 1.50
CA SER A 116 -17.82 -23.41 2.41
C SER A 116 -16.44 -23.14 1.82
N GLU A 117 -15.80 -24.18 1.29
CA GLU A 117 -14.48 -24.07 0.66
C GLU A 117 -14.50 -23.22 -0.62
N LEU A 118 -15.57 -23.35 -1.41
CA LEU A 118 -15.77 -22.54 -2.61
C LEU A 118 -15.91 -21.06 -2.25
N MET A 119 -16.67 -20.74 -1.20
CA MET A 119 -16.83 -19.37 -0.70
C MET A 119 -15.52 -18.80 -0.19
N GLU A 120 -14.76 -19.59 0.57
CA GLU A 120 -13.42 -19.22 1.06
C GLU A 120 -12.48 -18.86 -0.11
N THR A 121 -12.39 -19.75 -1.11
CA THR A 121 -11.54 -19.54 -2.28
C THR A 121 -11.95 -18.30 -3.08
N ARG A 122 -13.26 -18.08 -3.28
CA ARG A 122 -13.75 -16.90 -4.01
C ARG A 122 -13.52 -15.58 -3.27
N THR A 123 -13.62 -15.59 -1.93
CA THR A 123 -13.38 -14.38 -1.11
C THR A 123 -11.92 -13.96 -1.18
N ALA A 124 -10.99 -14.93 -1.10
CA ALA A 124 -9.56 -14.67 -1.29
C ALA A 124 -9.23 -14.09 -2.68
N LEU A 125 -9.93 -14.54 -3.73
CA LEU A 125 -9.79 -14.00 -5.09
C LEU A 125 -10.44 -12.61 -5.27
N GLY A 126 -11.55 -12.32 -4.60
CA GLY A 126 -12.21 -11.02 -4.69
C GLY A 126 -11.36 -9.86 -4.13
N ALA A 127 -10.55 -10.16 -3.11
CA ALA A 127 -9.62 -9.19 -2.56
C ALA A 127 -8.41 -8.95 -3.51
N ARG A 128 -7.98 -9.97 -4.24
CA ARG A 128 -7.05 -9.84 -5.39
C ARG A 128 -7.64 -9.03 -6.53
N ALA A 129 -8.94 -9.17 -6.81
CA ALA A 129 -9.62 -8.41 -7.85
C ALA A 129 -9.63 -6.90 -7.59
N SER A 130 -9.52 -6.45 -6.32
CA SER A 130 -9.37 -5.02 -6.00
C SER A 130 -7.98 -4.50 -6.35
N ILE A 131 -6.94 -5.33 -6.19
CA ILE A 131 -5.58 -5.03 -6.66
C ILE A 131 -5.52 -5.10 -8.20
N GLU A 132 -6.15 -6.10 -8.80
CA GLU A 132 -6.28 -6.23 -10.26
C GLU A 132 -7.11 -5.11 -10.89
N SER A 133 -8.01 -4.47 -10.12
CA SER A 133 -8.72 -3.28 -10.57
C SER A 133 -7.81 -2.06 -10.73
N LEU A 134 -6.65 -2.03 -10.04
CA LEU A 134 -5.58 -1.06 -10.34
C LEU A 134 -4.88 -1.39 -11.68
N ILE A 135 -4.79 -2.68 -12.05
CA ILE A 135 -4.19 -3.17 -13.30
C ILE A 135 -5.10 -2.90 -14.51
N LYS A 136 -6.43 -2.91 -14.33
CA LYS A 136 -7.41 -2.60 -15.40
C LYS A 136 -7.37 -1.16 -15.90
N LEU A 137 -6.51 -0.32 -15.32
CA LEU A 137 -6.33 1.07 -15.70
C LEU A 137 -5.18 1.25 -16.70
N THR A 138 -4.27 0.28 -16.86
CA THR A 138 -3.25 0.36 -17.90
C THR A 138 -3.88 -0.03 -19.24
N PRO A 139 -3.84 0.83 -20.27
CA PRO A 139 -4.39 0.49 -21.57
C PRO A 139 -3.63 -0.70 -22.17
N THR A 140 -4.31 -1.50 -23.01
CA THR A 140 -3.70 -2.64 -23.70
C THR A 140 -2.94 -2.23 -24.96
N THR A 141 -3.29 -1.09 -25.55
CA THR A 141 -2.66 -0.52 -26.74
C THR A 141 -2.19 0.90 -26.49
N ALA A 142 -1.21 1.34 -27.26
CA ALA A 142 -0.63 2.69 -27.23
C ALA A 142 -0.39 3.21 -28.65
N GLN A 143 -0.50 4.53 -28.83
CA GLN A 143 -0.21 5.19 -30.11
C GLN A 143 1.26 5.62 -30.13
N ARG A 144 2.14 4.79 -30.69
CA ARG A 144 3.56 5.11 -30.84
C ARG A 144 3.75 6.08 -32.02
N VAL A 145 4.50 7.14 -31.80
CA VAL A 145 4.86 8.14 -32.80
C VAL A 145 6.23 7.79 -33.37
N ASN A 146 6.28 7.53 -34.68
CA ASN A 146 7.52 7.27 -35.40
C ASN A 146 8.32 8.56 -35.62
N PRO A 147 9.63 8.47 -35.95
CA PRO A 147 10.46 9.64 -36.24
C PRO A 147 9.96 10.51 -37.42
N ASP A 148 9.17 9.94 -38.33
CA ASP A 148 8.52 10.63 -39.45
C ASP A 148 7.22 11.35 -39.07
N GLY A 149 6.81 11.27 -37.80
CA GLY A 149 5.58 11.86 -37.27
C GLY A 149 4.32 11.02 -37.47
N THR A 150 4.43 9.81 -38.04
CA THR A 150 3.28 8.90 -38.21
C THR A 150 2.95 8.19 -36.89
N GLU A 151 1.65 7.96 -36.64
CA GLU A 151 1.16 7.22 -35.48
C GLU A 151 0.89 5.76 -35.85
N VAL A 152 1.37 4.83 -35.03
CA VAL A 152 1.11 3.39 -35.15
C VAL A 152 0.60 2.86 -33.83
N GLU A 153 -0.55 2.20 -33.87
CA GLU A 153 -1.08 1.50 -32.70
C GLU A 153 -0.26 0.22 -32.45
N VAL A 154 0.28 0.11 -31.23
CA VAL A 154 1.07 -1.04 -30.78
C VAL A 154 0.52 -1.58 -29.46
N GLU A 155 0.76 -2.85 -29.17
CA GLU A 155 0.49 -3.38 -27.83
C GLU A 155 1.45 -2.77 -26.82
N VAL A 156 0.97 -2.44 -25.61
CA VAL A 156 1.81 -1.82 -24.57
C VAL A 156 3.02 -2.69 -24.19
N ALA A 157 2.89 -4.02 -24.30
CA ALA A 157 3.99 -4.96 -24.08
C ALA A 157 5.16 -4.82 -25.08
N GLN A 158 4.94 -4.14 -26.21
CA GLN A 158 5.97 -3.91 -27.25
C GLN A 158 6.66 -2.54 -27.11
N LEU A 159 6.24 -1.71 -26.15
CA LEU A 159 6.88 -0.42 -25.89
C LEU A 159 8.26 -0.64 -25.25
N ALA A 160 9.24 0.12 -25.70
CA ALA A 160 10.59 0.14 -25.14
C ALA A 160 10.96 1.55 -24.64
N PRO A 161 11.89 1.66 -23.67
CA PRO A 161 12.48 2.95 -23.30
C PRO A 161 13.04 3.68 -24.54
N GLY A 162 12.70 4.96 -24.69
CA GLY A 162 13.03 5.79 -25.84
C GLY A 162 11.92 5.93 -26.88
N ASP A 163 10.89 5.05 -26.86
CA ASP A 163 9.72 5.21 -27.73
C ASP A 163 8.96 6.51 -27.39
N VAL A 164 8.42 7.18 -28.41
CA VAL A 164 7.53 8.34 -28.22
C VAL A 164 6.09 7.88 -28.34
N VAL A 165 5.26 8.20 -27.35
CA VAL A 165 3.85 7.82 -27.33
C VAL A 165 2.99 9.07 -27.23
N ARG A 166 1.96 9.14 -28.06
CA ARG A 166 0.97 10.22 -28.00
C ARG A 166 -0.17 9.84 -27.07
N VAL A 167 -0.45 10.69 -26.10
CA VAL A 167 -1.53 10.52 -25.12
C VAL A 167 -2.54 11.65 -25.32
N ARG A 168 -3.79 11.31 -25.64
CA ARG A 168 -4.88 12.28 -25.87
C ARG A 168 -5.71 12.49 -24.61
N PRO A 169 -6.54 13.55 -24.56
CA PRO A 169 -7.42 13.79 -23.42
C PRO A 169 -8.40 12.62 -23.25
N GLY A 170 -8.51 12.09 -22.03
CA GLY A 170 -9.29 10.89 -21.71
C GLY A 170 -8.52 9.58 -21.80
N ASP A 171 -7.33 9.56 -22.44
CA ASP A 171 -6.51 8.35 -22.51
C ASP A 171 -5.81 8.09 -21.17
N ASN A 172 -5.61 6.81 -20.86
CA ASN A 172 -4.71 6.42 -19.79
C ASN A 172 -3.27 6.35 -20.31
N ILE A 173 -2.32 6.70 -19.45
CA ILE A 173 -0.90 6.70 -19.79
C ILE A 173 -0.40 5.24 -19.82
N PRO A 174 0.17 4.75 -20.95
CA PRO A 174 0.49 3.33 -21.12
C PRO A 174 1.80 2.88 -20.45
N ALA A 175 2.75 3.80 -20.24
CA ALA A 175 4.08 3.53 -19.72
C ALA A 175 4.60 4.74 -18.96
N ASP A 176 5.58 4.56 -18.07
CA ASP A 176 6.21 5.69 -17.38
C ASP A 176 7.08 6.46 -18.36
N GLY A 177 7.03 7.79 -18.30
CA GLY A 177 7.71 8.62 -19.27
C GLY A 177 7.94 10.05 -18.82
N GLU A 178 8.60 10.82 -19.69
CA GLU A 178 8.79 12.26 -19.54
C GLU A 178 8.09 12.98 -20.69
N ILE A 179 7.38 14.07 -20.38
CA ILE A 179 6.67 14.85 -21.40
C ILE A 179 7.70 15.54 -22.28
N ARG A 180 7.66 15.25 -23.58
CA ARG A 180 8.48 15.93 -24.59
C ARG A 180 7.78 17.18 -25.10
N GLU A 181 6.51 17.06 -25.46
CA GLU A 181 5.70 18.14 -26.06
C GLU A 181 4.27 18.08 -25.53
N GLY A 182 3.62 19.24 -25.42
CA GLY A 182 2.26 19.39 -24.89
C GLY A 182 2.20 19.78 -23.42
N ILE A 183 1.03 20.26 -23.00
CA ILE A 183 0.71 20.63 -21.62
C ILE A 183 -0.65 20.00 -21.31
N SER A 184 -0.77 19.33 -20.18
CA SER A 184 -2.03 18.71 -19.77
C SER A 184 -2.14 18.61 -18.26
N THR A 185 -3.35 18.36 -17.79
CA THR A 185 -3.64 18.01 -16.40
C THR A 185 -3.82 16.49 -16.32
N VAL A 186 -3.10 15.83 -15.41
CA VAL A 186 -3.10 14.37 -15.23
C VAL A 186 -3.68 14.01 -13.87
N ASN A 187 -4.62 13.07 -13.86
CA ASN A 187 -5.11 12.46 -12.64
C ASN A 187 -4.20 11.28 -12.25
N GLU A 188 -3.37 11.50 -11.23
CA GLU A 188 -2.44 10.51 -10.70
C GLU A 188 -2.99 9.74 -9.49
N ALA A 189 -4.27 9.92 -9.13
CA ALA A 189 -4.90 9.33 -7.95
C ALA A 189 -4.75 7.81 -7.87
N THR A 190 -4.68 7.14 -9.02
CA THR A 190 -4.55 5.68 -9.12
C THR A 190 -3.18 5.16 -8.65
N ILE A 191 -2.16 6.02 -8.69
CA ILE A 191 -0.79 5.70 -8.25
C ILE A 191 -0.48 6.41 -6.94
N THR A 192 -0.66 7.72 -6.87
CA THR A 192 -0.27 8.56 -5.73
C THR A 192 -1.31 8.55 -4.61
N GLY A 193 -2.58 8.27 -4.93
CA GLY A 193 -3.71 8.40 -4.02
C GLY A 193 -4.19 9.85 -3.83
N GLU A 194 -3.62 10.81 -4.56
CA GLU A 194 -4.02 12.22 -4.50
C GLU A 194 -5.19 12.51 -5.43
N SER A 195 -6.28 13.02 -4.86
CA SER A 195 -7.54 13.22 -5.60
C SER A 195 -7.53 14.44 -6.52
N LEU A 196 -6.60 15.38 -6.30
CA LEU A 196 -6.48 16.58 -7.12
C LEU A 196 -5.60 16.29 -8.34
N PRO A 197 -6.09 16.56 -9.56
CA PRO A 197 -5.27 16.43 -10.75
C PRO A 197 -4.07 17.40 -10.74
N VAL A 198 -2.96 16.96 -11.34
CA VAL A 198 -1.69 17.69 -11.37
C VAL A 198 -1.46 18.24 -12.77
N ASP A 199 -1.14 19.53 -12.87
CA ASP A 199 -0.73 20.15 -14.13
C ASP A 199 0.69 19.70 -14.51
N LYS A 200 0.86 19.27 -15.75
CA LYS A 200 2.09 18.72 -16.29
C LYS A 200 2.54 19.49 -17.53
N VAL A 201 3.83 19.81 -17.58
CA VAL A 201 4.50 20.54 -18.67
C VAL A 201 5.69 19.73 -19.21
N PRO A 202 6.27 20.11 -20.37
CA PRO A 202 7.46 19.43 -20.91
C PRO A 202 8.61 19.36 -19.91
N GLY A 203 9.25 18.20 -19.83
CA GLY A 203 10.28 17.86 -18.87
C GLY A 203 9.78 17.24 -17.56
N MET A 204 8.46 17.14 -17.36
CA MET A 204 7.88 16.49 -16.17
C MET A 204 7.61 15.00 -16.42
N GLN A 205 7.74 14.21 -15.35
CA GLN A 205 7.40 12.79 -15.36
C GLN A 205 5.90 12.54 -15.32
N VAL A 206 5.51 11.45 -15.97
CA VAL A 206 4.16 10.86 -15.95
C VAL A 206 4.25 9.36 -15.72
N PHE A 207 3.21 8.78 -15.10
CA PHE A 207 3.21 7.39 -14.66
C PHE A 207 2.17 6.54 -15.39
N ALA A 208 2.52 5.28 -15.66
CA ALA A 208 1.62 4.31 -16.25
C ALA A 208 0.35 4.10 -15.40
N GLY A 209 -0.82 3.99 -16.05
CA GLY A 209 -2.11 3.79 -15.39
C GLY A 209 -2.74 5.05 -14.78
N THR A 210 -2.12 6.21 -14.93
CA THR A 210 -2.72 7.52 -14.63
C THR A 210 -3.55 8.01 -15.82
N SER A 211 -4.50 8.91 -15.58
CA SER A 211 -5.44 9.35 -16.63
C SER A 211 -5.15 10.77 -17.07
N ASN A 212 -5.00 10.97 -18.38
CA ASN A 212 -4.87 12.28 -18.96
C ASN A 212 -6.24 12.96 -19.06
N LEU A 213 -6.40 14.18 -18.55
CA LEU A 213 -7.71 14.83 -18.49
C LEU A 213 -7.96 15.85 -19.61
N THR A 214 -6.97 16.68 -19.96
CA THR A 214 -7.24 17.92 -20.71
C THR A 214 -6.53 18.05 -22.05
N GLY A 215 -5.20 18.16 -22.07
CA GLY A 215 -4.40 18.41 -23.28
C GLY A 215 -3.82 17.13 -23.89
N ALA A 216 -3.44 17.20 -25.17
CA ALA A 216 -2.66 16.15 -25.79
C ALA A 216 -1.17 16.35 -25.47
N MET A 217 -0.46 15.25 -25.23
CA MET A 217 0.97 15.28 -24.96
C MET A 217 1.69 14.11 -25.62
N ASP A 218 2.92 14.37 -26.04
CA ASP A 218 3.84 13.34 -26.52
C ASP A 218 4.84 13.04 -25.41
N ILE A 219 4.89 11.80 -24.98
CA ILE A 219 5.74 11.33 -23.87
C ILE A 219 6.84 10.45 -24.42
N VAL A 220 8.07 10.61 -23.91
CA VAL A 220 9.16 9.67 -24.16
C VAL A 220 9.11 8.61 -23.07
N VAL A 221 8.94 7.36 -23.47
CA VAL A 221 8.91 6.22 -22.56
C VAL A 221 10.26 6.11 -21.87
N THR A 222 10.25 6.07 -20.55
CA THR A 222 11.44 5.86 -19.71
C THR A 222 11.49 4.44 -19.16
N LYS A 223 10.32 3.88 -18.81
CA LYS A 223 10.17 2.50 -18.32
C LYS A 223 8.91 1.87 -18.92
N ALA A 224 8.97 0.59 -19.25
CA ALA A 224 7.88 -0.16 -19.86
C ALA A 224 7.66 -1.53 -19.19
N GLY A 225 6.46 -2.09 -19.30
CA GLY A 225 6.13 -3.39 -18.74
C GLY A 225 6.25 -3.46 -17.20
N GLU A 226 6.89 -4.52 -16.71
CA GLU A 226 7.09 -4.76 -15.26
C GLU A 226 7.99 -3.71 -14.59
N ASP A 227 8.82 -3.01 -15.36
CA ASP A 227 9.72 -1.98 -14.85
C ASP A 227 9.01 -0.64 -14.55
N THR A 228 7.76 -0.47 -15.00
CA THR A 228 6.95 0.71 -14.65
C THR A 228 6.69 0.79 -13.14
N THR A 229 6.37 1.99 -12.67
CA THR A 229 6.02 2.25 -11.27
C THR A 229 4.85 1.37 -10.84
N LEU A 230 3.83 1.25 -11.70
CA LEU A 230 2.69 0.36 -11.47
C LEU A 230 3.06 -1.13 -11.53
N GLY A 231 3.96 -1.54 -12.43
CA GLY A 231 4.49 -2.90 -12.51
C GLY A 231 5.26 -3.31 -11.25
N LYS A 232 6.07 -2.40 -10.69
CA LYS A 232 6.77 -2.62 -9.41
C LYS A 232 5.82 -2.70 -8.22
N VAL A 233 4.80 -1.83 -8.18
CA VAL A 233 3.72 -1.90 -7.19
C VAL A 233 3.06 -3.29 -7.25
N GLN A 234 2.76 -3.79 -8.45
CA GLN A 234 2.19 -5.12 -8.65
C GLN A 234 3.11 -6.23 -8.12
N HIS A 235 4.39 -6.21 -8.48
CA HIS A 235 5.37 -7.20 -8.04
C HIS A 235 5.48 -7.24 -6.51
N LEU A 236 5.61 -6.07 -5.87
CA LEU A 236 5.76 -5.96 -4.41
C LEU A 236 4.51 -6.43 -3.67
N ILE A 237 3.31 -6.21 -4.21
CA ILE A 237 2.07 -6.74 -3.60
C ILE A 237 2.03 -8.27 -3.73
N MET A 238 2.39 -8.82 -4.89
CA MET A 238 2.41 -10.28 -5.10
C MET A 238 3.45 -10.97 -4.20
N GLU A 239 4.60 -10.33 -3.94
CA GLU A 239 5.57 -10.81 -2.97
C GLU A 239 5.08 -10.70 -1.53
N ALA A 240 4.40 -9.59 -1.18
CA ALA A 240 3.83 -9.41 0.15
C ALA A 240 2.87 -10.54 0.51
N GLU A 241 1.97 -10.91 -0.40
CA GLU A 241 1.00 -12.01 -0.21
C GLU A 241 1.64 -13.37 0.08
N LYS A 242 2.85 -13.62 -0.46
CA LYS A 242 3.56 -14.89 -0.24
C LYS A 242 4.14 -15.00 1.18
N THR A 243 4.14 -13.91 1.95
CA THR A 243 4.75 -13.90 3.27
C THR A 243 3.82 -14.52 4.32
N GLN A 244 4.31 -15.55 5.01
CA GLN A 244 3.64 -16.20 6.13
C GLN A 244 3.72 -15.38 7.42
N LEU A 245 2.58 -15.19 8.08
CA LEU A 245 2.47 -14.43 9.33
C LEU A 245 2.97 -15.22 10.56
N PRO A 246 3.54 -14.53 11.58
CA PRO A 246 3.93 -15.17 12.83
C PRO A 246 2.77 -15.87 13.55
N ILE A 247 1.56 -15.28 13.54
CA ILE A 247 0.37 -15.88 14.17
C ILE A 247 -0.05 -17.18 13.45
N MET A 248 0.11 -17.24 12.13
CA MET A 248 -0.18 -18.43 11.33
C MET A 248 0.79 -19.56 11.68
N ARG A 249 2.08 -19.24 11.91
CA ARG A 249 3.05 -20.22 12.43
C ARG A 249 2.68 -20.77 13.80
N ILE A 250 2.09 -19.96 14.67
CA ILE A 250 1.61 -20.43 15.98
C ILE A 250 0.45 -21.41 15.78
N ILE A 251 -0.54 -21.08 14.94
CA ILE A 251 -1.65 -21.99 14.63
C ILE A 251 -1.12 -23.29 14.01
N ASP A 252 -0.24 -23.20 13.01
CA ASP A 252 0.38 -24.35 12.32
C ASP A 252 1.20 -25.25 13.25
N SER A 253 1.93 -24.68 14.20
CA SER A 253 2.67 -25.47 15.19
C SER A 253 1.75 -26.24 16.14
N HIS A 254 0.54 -25.74 16.40
CA HIS A 254 -0.42 -26.35 17.32
C HIS A 254 -1.44 -27.28 16.62
N ILE A 255 -1.58 -27.19 15.29
CA ILE A 255 -2.46 -28.08 14.50
C ILE A 255 -2.13 -29.57 14.73
N LYS A 256 -0.85 -29.90 14.92
CA LYS A 256 -0.40 -31.27 15.23
C LYS A 256 -1.04 -31.86 16.49
N TRP A 257 -1.33 -31.01 17.47
CA TRP A 257 -2.00 -31.40 18.72
C TRP A 257 -3.52 -31.26 18.66
N TYR A 258 -4.01 -30.37 17.80
CA TYR A 258 -5.44 -30.09 17.65
C TYR A 258 -6.24 -31.31 17.17
N VAL A 259 -5.82 -31.94 16.06
CA VAL A 259 -6.55 -33.06 15.45
C VAL A 259 -6.69 -34.26 16.41
N PRO A 260 -5.62 -34.77 17.04
CA PRO A 260 -5.74 -35.84 18.04
C PRO A 260 -6.64 -35.45 19.22
N THR A 261 -6.58 -34.20 19.67
CA THR A 261 -7.41 -33.70 20.78
C THR A 261 -8.89 -33.72 20.42
N MET A 262 -9.27 -33.27 19.22
CA MET A 262 -10.66 -33.31 18.76
C MET A 262 -11.17 -34.73 18.52
N LEU A 263 -10.33 -35.63 18.00
CA LEU A 263 -10.67 -37.06 17.89
C LEU A 263 -10.92 -37.69 19.27
N MET A 264 -10.07 -37.38 20.26
CA MET A 264 -10.26 -37.82 21.63
C MET A 264 -11.58 -37.28 22.21
N ILE A 265 -11.88 -36.00 22.03
CA ILE A 265 -13.13 -35.38 22.49
C ILE A 265 -14.34 -36.02 21.81
N ALA A 266 -14.32 -36.23 20.50
CA ALA A 266 -15.40 -36.90 19.76
C ALA A 266 -15.61 -38.35 20.25
N GLY A 267 -14.52 -39.07 20.53
CA GLY A 267 -14.57 -40.41 21.13
C GLY A 267 -15.16 -40.41 22.55
N ILE A 268 -14.81 -39.44 23.38
CA ILE A 268 -15.40 -39.24 24.71
C ILE A 268 -16.89 -38.96 24.60
N ILE A 269 -17.29 -38.04 23.72
CA ILE A 269 -18.70 -37.72 23.47
C ILE A 269 -19.46 -38.97 23.03
N TRP A 270 -18.90 -39.74 22.08
CA TRP A 270 -19.51 -40.98 21.63
C TRP A 270 -19.67 -42.00 22.76
N PHE A 271 -18.62 -42.20 23.56
CA PHE A 271 -18.60 -43.16 24.67
C PHE A 271 -19.68 -42.86 25.72
N PHE A 272 -19.83 -41.59 26.11
CA PHE A 272 -20.81 -41.21 27.13
C PHE A 272 -22.24 -41.07 26.59
N THR A 273 -22.43 -40.64 25.34
CA THR A 273 -23.77 -40.41 24.79
C THR A 273 -24.35 -41.65 24.10
N GLY A 274 -23.49 -42.59 23.65
CA GLY A 274 -23.86 -43.73 22.81
C GLY A 274 -24.30 -43.34 21.40
N GLN A 275 -24.30 -42.05 21.06
CA GLN A 275 -24.85 -41.53 19.81
C GLN A 275 -23.71 -41.11 18.87
N ILE A 276 -23.53 -41.85 17.77
CA ILE A 276 -22.52 -41.52 16.77
C ILE A 276 -22.77 -40.14 16.12
N ASN A 277 -24.02 -39.71 16.02
CA ASN A 277 -24.41 -38.40 15.49
C ASN A 277 -23.85 -37.24 16.33
N ASN A 278 -23.72 -37.39 17.65
CA ASN A 278 -23.11 -36.36 18.50
C ASN A 278 -21.61 -36.25 18.23
N ALA A 279 -20.94 -37.38 18.03
CA ALA A 279 -19.52 -37.43 17.68
C ALA A 279 -19.25 -36.85 16.29
N ILE A 280 -20.08 -37.20 15.29
CA ILE A 280 -20.04 -36.61 13.94
C ILE A 280 -20.24 -35.09 14.03
N SER A 281 -21.21 -34.62 14.81
CA SER A 281 -21.47 -33.18 14.99
C SER A 281 -20.29 -32.46 15.62
N ALA A 282 -19.66 -33.06 16.63
CA ALA A 282 -18.46 -32.52 17.27
C ALA A 282 -17.28 -32.44 16.28
N LEU A 283 -17.06 -33.48 15.47
CA LEU A 283 -16.01 -33.47 14.44
C LEU A 283 -16.25 -32.36 13.40
N VAL A 284 -17.48 -32.21 12.90
CA VAL A 284 -17.83 -31.19 11.90
C VAL A 284 -17.68 -29.78 12.45
N VAL A 285 -18.27 -29.49 13.62
CA VAL A 285 -18.23 -28.14 14.21
C VAL A 285 -16.82 -27.75 14.66
N SER A 286 -15.98 -28.74 14.95
CA SER A 286 -14.59 -28.53 15.35
C SER A 286 -13.66 -28.16 14.19
N CYS A 287 -14.08 -28.02 12.92
CA CYS A 287 -13.16 -27.37 11.95
C CYS A 287 -12.94 -25.92 12.39
N PRO A 288 -11.70 -25.51 12.72
CA PRO A 288 -11.39 -24.14 13.10
C PRO A 288 -11.18 -23.27 11.86
N CYS A 289 -11.99 -23.46 10.81
CA CYS A 289 -11.89 -22.72 9.56
C CYS A 289 -12.03 -21.20 9.80
N ALA A 290 -12.89 -20.78 10.76
CA ALA A 290 -12.97 -19.38 11.23
C ALA A 290 -11.66 -18.84 11.84
N LEU A 291 -10.87 -19.69 12.53
CA LEU A 291 -9.57 -19.30 13.10
C LEU A 291 -8.50 -19.18 12.01
N ILE A 292 -8.50 -20.09 11.04
CA ILE A 292 -7.58 -20.03 9.89
C ILE A 292 -7.82 -18.75 9.10
N LEU A 293 -9.09 -18.46 8.80
CA LEU A 293 -9.47 -17.31 7.99
C LEU A 293 -9.28 -15.98 8.71
N ALA A 294 -9.31 -15.97 10.05
CA ALA A 294 -9.27 -14.77 10.88
C ALA A 294 -8.21 -13.74 10.46
N THR A 295 -7.02 -14.23 10.09
CA THR A 295 -5.87 -13.39 9.79
C THR A 295 -5.74 -13.06 8.30
N PRO A 296 -5.71 -14.03 7.37
CA PRO A 296 -5.56 -13.73 5.95
C PRO A 296 -6.66 -12.81 5.42
N THR A 297 -7.93 -13.01 5.78
CA THR A 297 -9.03 -12.16 5.28
C THR A 297 -8.92 -10.72 5.75
N ALA A 298 -8.54 -10.51 7.01
CA ALA A 298 -8.34 -9.17 7.57
C ALA A 298 -7.12 -8.48 6.94
N MET A 299 -6.04 -9.23 6.70
CA MET A 299 -4.82 -8.70 6.10
C MET A 299 -5.02 -8.28 4.65
N VAL A 300 -5.65 -9.11 3.82
CA VAL A 300 -5.89 -8.69 2.42
C VAL A 300 -6.82 -7.49 2.38
N ALA A 301 -7.88 -7.45 3.20
CA ALA A 301 -8.75 -6.28 3.30
C ALA A 301 -7.99 -5.00 3.72
N ALA A 302 -7.03 -5.12 4.64
CA ALA A 302 -6.20 -4.01 5.07
C ALA A 302 -5.19 -3.57 3.99
N LEU A 303 -4.55 -4.51 3.29
CA LEU A 303 -3.65 -4.21 2.18
C LEU A 303 -4.39 -3.52 1.04
N SER A 304 -5.61 -3.97 0.70
CA SER A 304 -6.46 -3.29 -0.29
C SER A 304 -6.79 -1.86 0.15
N ALA A 305 -7.09 -1.65 1.43
CA ALA A 305 -7.36 -0.32 1.96
C ALA A 305 -6.12 0.60 1.91
N ALA A 306 -4.94 0.07 2.24
CA ALA A 306 -3.65 0.78 2.17
C ALA A 306 -3.28 1.14 0.72
N ALA A 307 -3.35 0.18 -0.20
CA ALA A 307 -3.01 0.39 -1.61
C ALA A 307 -3.90 1.46 -2.25
N ARG A 308 -5.21 1.46 -1.94
CA ARG A 308 -6.15 2.47 -2.45
C ARG A 308 -5.78 3.92 -2.06
N VAL A 309 -5.13 4.10 -0.92
CA VAL A 309 -4.69 5.43 -0.45
C VAL A 309 -3.22 5.71 -0.78
N GLY A 310 -2.60 4.93 -1.68
CA GLY A 310 -1.21 5.13 -2.10
C GLY A 310 -0.17 4.66 -1.08
N ILE A 311 -0.49 3.69 -0.22
CA ILE A 311 0.45 3.10 0.75
C ILE A 311 0.81 1.68 0.30
N LEU A 312 2.05 1.50 -0.12
CA LEU A 312 2.57 0.22 -0.57
C LEU A 312 3.31 -0.49 0.56
N ILE A 313 2.84 -1.69 0.92
CA ILE A 313 3.39 -2.50 2.00
C ILE A 313 4.01 -3.75 1.38
N LYS A 314 5.35 -3.84 1.43
CA LYS A 314 6.10 -4.96 0.81
C LYS A 314 5.88 -6.31 1.50
N ASN A 315 5.49 -6.29 2.76
CA ASN A 315 5.34 -7.49 3.56
C ASN A 315 4.26 -7.30 4.62
N VAL A 316 3.35 -8.26 4.71
CA VAL A 316 2.21 -8.35 5.64
C VAL A 316 2.65 -8.13 7.10
N SER A 317 3.81 -8.65 7.50
CA SER A 317 4.36 -8.48 8.85
C SER A 317 4.69 -7.02 9.21
N LEU A 318 5.02 -6.19 8.21
CA LEU A 318 5.30 -4.77 8.42
C LEU A 318 4.05 -4.01 8.83
N LEU A 319 2.87 -4.41 8.33
CA LEU A 319 1.62 -3.83 8.81
C LEU A 319 1.44 -4.14 10.30
N GLU A 320 1.76 -5.35 10.78
CA GLU A 320 1.66 -5.64 12.23
C GLU A 320 2.64 -4.82 13.06
N ILE A 321 3.86 -4.60 12.55
CA ILE A 321 4.88 -3.78 13.21
C ILE A 321 4.43 -2.31 13.30
N ALA A 322 3.83 -1.76 12.23
CA ALA A 322 3.35 -0.39 12.19
C ALA A 322 2.44 -0.04 13.39
N GLY A 323 1.55 -0.94 13.81
CA GLY A 323 0.64 -0.70 14.94
C GLY A 323 1.31 -0.73 16.31
N LYS A 324 2.53 -1.27 16.40
CA LYS A 324 3.37 -1.35 17.61
C LYS A 324 4.37 -0.20 17.71
N ILE A 325 4.52 0.62 16.67
CA ILE A 325 5.44 1.76 16.67
C ILE A 325 5.11 2.71 17.82
N THR A 326 6.15 3.10 18.55
CA THR A 326 6.06 4.05 19.68
C THR A 326 7.01 5.24 19.51
N ALA A 327 7.93 5.18 18.55
CA ALA A 327 8.77 6.28 18.16
C ALA A 327 8.79 6.43 16.62
N MET A 328 8.77 7.66 16.13
CA MET A 328 8.92 7.96 14.71
C MET A 328 10.01 9.02 14.53
N VAL A 329 10.98 8.69 13.69
CA VAL A 329 12.11 9.53 13.35
C VAL A 329 11.89 10.04 11.93
N PHE A 330 11.87 11.35 11.76
CA PHE A 330 11.65 11.99 10.47
C PHE A 330 12.95 12.61 9.98
N ASP A 331 13.29 12.41 8.72
CA ASP A 331 14.13 13.38 8.05
C ASP A 331 13.35 14.70 7.88
N LYS A 332 14.07 15.82 7.85
CA LYS A 332 13.44 17.13 7.63
C LYS A 332 13.16 17.35 6.14
N THR A 333 14.22 17.35 5.33
CA THR A 333 14.22 17.90 3.97
C THR A 333 13.49 16.94 3.03
N GLY A 334 12.46 17.42 2.34
CA GLY A 334 11.66 16.59 1.43
C GLY A 334 10.67 15.64 2.12
N THR A 335 10.75 15.49 3.44
CA THR A 335 9.83 14.67 4.25
C THR A 335 8.85 15.54 5.02
N LEU A 336 9.29 16.21 6.11
CA LEU A 336 8.44 17.15 6.87
C LEU A 336 8.27 18.49 6.14
N THR A 337 9.22 18.81 5.28
CA THR A 337 9.20 19.96 4.39
C THR A 337 9.02 19.52 2.94
N THR A 338 8.72 20.47 2.06
CA THR A 338 8.53 20.17 0.62
C THR A 338 9.84 19.87 -0.10
N GLY A 339 10.99 20.19 0.50
CA GLY A 339 12.31 20.04 -0.13
C GLY A 339 12.57 21.07 -1.23
N GLN A 340 11.66 22.03 -1.42
CA GLN A 340 11.79 23.12 -2.38
C GLN A 340 12.10 24.41 -1.64
N LEU A 341 13.03 25.20 -2.18
CA LEU A 341 13.33 26.52 -1.63
C LEU A 341 12.22 27.50 -2.03
N TYR A 342 11.75 28.27 -1.06
CA TYR A 342 10.85 29.40 -1.27
C TYR A 342 11.51 30.68 -0.81
N VAL A 343 11.31 31.74 -1.60
CA VAL A 343 11.64 33.09 -1.14
C VAL A 343 10.66 33.46 -0.05
N THR A 344 11.18 33.67 1.16
CA THR A 344 10.39 34.01 2.35
C THR A 344 10.59 35.45 2.77
N LYS A 345 11.72 36.04 2.39
CA LYS A 345 12.06 37.42 2.76
C LYS A 345 12.85 38.10 1.65
N ILE A 346 12.55 39.36 1.39
CA ILE A 346 13.23 40.23 0.43
C ILE A 346 13.52 41.52 1.18
N GLU A 347 14.80 41.86 1.36
CA GLU A 347 15.23 43.04 2.10
C GLU A 347 16.15 43.87 1.22
N PRO A 348 15.61 44.91 0.57
CA PRO A 348 16.39 45.80 -0.27
C PRO A 348 17.23 46.79 0.55
N ALA A 349 18.28 47.32 -0.06
CA ALA A 349 19.04 48.43 0.49
C ALA A 349 18.20 49.72 0.54
N PRO A 350 18.52 50.69 1.42
CA PRO A 350 17.82 51.97 1.46
C PRO A 350 17.79 52.65 0.08
N GLY A 351 16.59 52.97 -0.41
CA GLY A 351 16.39 53.59 -1.73
C GLY A 351 16.22 52.62 -2.90
N VAL A 352 16.18 51.31 -2.66
CA VAL A 352 15.88 50.29 -3.67
C VAL A 352 14.47 49.73 -3.44
N GLU A 353 13.65 49.73 -4.50
CA GLU A 353 12.32 49.12 -4.45
C GLU A 353 12.43 47.58 -4.46
N PRO A 354 11.70 46.85 -3.58
CA PRO A 354 11.74 45.38 -3.54
C PRO A 354 11.42 44.72 -4.88
N ALA A 355 10.46 45.29 -5.62
CA ALA A 355 10.05 44.79 -6.93
C ALA A 355 11.16 44.91 -7.97
N ASP A 356 11.98 45.97 -7.91
CA ASP A 356 13.09 46.17 -8.82
C ASP A 356 14.27 45.25 -8.49
N MET A 357 14.55 45.03 -7.20
CA MET A 357 15.54 44.03 -6.78
C MET A 357 15.12 42.62 -7.23
N LEU A 358 13.86 42.23 -7.01
CA LEU A 358 13.33 40.93 -7.43
C LEU A 358 13.39 40.78 -8.95
N ARG A 359 13.08 41.85 -9.71
CA ARG A 359 13.17 41.86 -11.17
C ARG A 359 14.58 41.57 -11.65
N LEU A 360 15.57 42.31 -11.12
CA LEU A 360 16.98 42.14 -11.49
C LEU A 360 17.49 40.75 -11.12
N ALA A 361 17.18 40.28 -9.90
CA ALA A 361 17.61 38.97 -9.42
C ALA A 361 16.99 37.83 -10.24
N ALA A 362 15.67 37.83 -10.45
CA ALA A 362 14.98 36.80 -11.22
C ALA A 362 15.40 36.80 -12.70
N SER A 363 15.68 37.96 -13.29
CA SER A 363 16.22 38.05 -14.66
C SER A 363 17.66 37.56 -14.75
N ALA A 364 18.52 37.83 -13.77
CA ALA A 364 19.88 37.30 -13.76
C ALA A 364 19.90 35.77 -13.59
N GLU A 365 18.98 35.24 -12.78
CA GLU A 365 18.88 33.82 -12.44
C GLU A 365 18.04 32.99 -13.44
N ARG A 366 17.38 33.64 -14.42
CA ARG A 366 16.45 32.99 -15.37
C ARG A 366 17.06 31.78 -16.12
N LEU A 367 18.36 31.80 -16.38
CA LEU A 367 19.07 30.75 -17.11
C LEU A 367 19.71 29.69 -16.20
N SER A 368 19.78 29.92 -14.89
CA SER A 368 20.32 28.94 -13.94
C SER A 368 19.33 27.81 -13.66
N LYS A 369 19.85 26.59 -13.53
CA LYS A 369 19.07 25.41 -13.13
C LYS A 369 19.05 25.22 -11.61
N HIS A 370 19.70 26.08 -10.84
CA HIS A 370 19.83 25.93 -9.39
C HIS A 370 18.46 26.08 -8.68
N PRO A 371 18.16 25.31 -7.61
CA PRO A 371 16.89 25.41 -6.90
C PRO A 371 16.55 26.83 -6.39
N ALA A 372 17.57 27.59 -5.97
CA ALA A 372 17.40 28.98 -5.55
C ALA A 372 16.97 29.92 -6.69
N ALA A 373 17.51 29.71 -7.89
CA ALA A 373 17.16 30.45 -9.10
C ALA A 373 15.68 30.21 -9.47
N ARG A 374 15.25 28.95 -9.42
CA ARG A 374 13.85 28.56 -9.65
C ARG A 374 12.91 29.24 -8.67
N ALA A 375 13.26 29.30 -7.39
CA ALA A 375 12.47 29.97 -6.35
C ALA A 375 12.28 31.48 -6.64
N LEU A 376 13.34 32.17 -7.08
CA LEU A 376 13.30 33.59 -7.45
C LEU A 376 12.43 33.84 -8.68
N VAL A 377 12.61 33.05 -9.73
CA VAL A 377 11.83 33.17 -10.97
C VAL A 377 10.35 32.86 -10.71
N GLN A 378 10.06 31.88 -9.87
CA GLN A 378 8.70 31.52 -9.48
C GLN A 378 8.03 32.66 -8.70
N LEU A 379 8.72 33.23 -7.70
CA LEU A 379 8.19 34.38 -6.96
C LEU A 379 7.94 35.58 -7.89
N ALA A 380 8.85 35.86 -8.82
CA ALA A 380 8.67 36.95 -9.79
C ALA A 380 7.40 36.75 -10.64
N LYS A 381 7.09 35.53 -11.06
CA LYS A 381 5.84 35.21 -11.77
C LYS A 381 4.61 35.42 -10.89
N GLU A 382 4.63 34.92 -9.66
CA GLU A 382 3.52 35.05 -8.69
C GLU A 382 3.26 36.53 -8.33
N ALA A 383 4.32 37.30 -8.13
CA ALA A 383 4.28 38.73 -7.87
C ALA A 383 4.01 39.58 -9.13
N ARG A 384 3.84 38.95 -10.31
CA ARG A 384 3.61 39.62 -11.61
C ARG A 384 4.70 40.63 -11.97
N VAL A 385 5.95 40.35 -11.56
CA VAL A 385 7.13 41.13 -11.92
C VAL A 385 7.67 40.63 -13.26
N ALA A 386 7.85 41.55 -14.21
CA ALA A 386 8.29 41.21 -15.56
C ALA A 386 9.76 40.76 -15.56
N VAL A 387 9.99 39.47 -15.81
CA VAL A 387 11.34 38.92 -16.03
C VAL A 387 11.79 39.28 -17.45
N VAL A 388 12.76 40.18 -17.54
CA VAL A 388 13.33 40.69 -18.80
C VAL A 388 14.42 39.77 -19.36
N GLU A 389 14.82 40.00 -20.61
CA GLU A 389 15.91 39.27 -21.24
C GLU A 389 17.26 39.49 -20.53
N THR A 390 17.99 38.39 -20.45
CA THR A 390 19.31 38.29 -19.85
C THR A 390 20.34 38.34 -20.97
N GLY A 391 21.30 39.28 -20.88
CA GLY A 391 22.45 39.38 -21.78
C GLY A 391 23.54 38.36 -21.43
N GLU A 392 24.80 38.80 -21.46
CA GLU A 392 25.95 37.97 -21.05
C GLU A 392 25.67 37.31 -19.68
N PHE A 393 25.64 35.98 -19.64
CA PHE A 393 25.35 35.18 -18.46
C PHE A 393 26.54 34.27 -18.14
N GLN A 394 26.95 34.28 -16.87
CA GLN A 394 28.01 33.42 -16.35
C GLN A 394 27.61 32.86 -14.99
N GLU A 395 27.56 31.54 -14.88
CA GLU A 395 27.32 30.82 -13.64
C GLU A 395 28.64 30.32 -13.07
N THR A 396 28.91 30.61 -11.80
CA THR A 396 30.05 30.06 -11.06
C THR A 396 29.51 28.99 -10.10
N PRO A 397 29.72 27.70 -10.39
CA PRO A 397 29.15 26.60 -9.62
C PRO A 397 29.41 26.74 -8.12
N GLY A 398 28.35 26.60 -7.31
CA GLY A 398 28.41 26.68 -5.85
C GLY A 398 28.59 28.08 -5.28
N LYS A 399 28.73 29.13 -6.11
CA LYS A 399 28.94 30.51 -5.66
C LYS A 399 27.79 31.45 -6.03
N GLY A 400 27.44 31.53 -7.31
CA GLY A 400 26.41 32.45 -7.80
C GLY A 400 26.45 32.66 -9.31
N VAL A 401 25.64 33.61 -9.78
CA VAL A 401 25.52 34.01 -11.18
C VAL A 401 25.88 35.48 -11.38
N THR A 402 26.41 35.80 -12.55
CA THR A 402 26.63 37.16 -13.04
C THR A 402 25.93 37.29 -14.39
N ALA A 403 25.16 38.37 -14.56
CA ALA A 403 24.41 38.60 -15.78
C ALA A 403 24.31 40.09 -16.13
N VAL A 404 24.15 40.42 -17.42
CA VAL A 404 23.75 41.77 -17.84
C VAL A 404 22.24 41.83 -17.98
N VAL A 405 21.58 42.69 -17.20
CA VAL A 405 20.12 42.87 -17.20
C VAL A 405 19.81 44.34 -17.42
N GLN A 406 19.07 44.68 -18.48
CA GLN A 406 18.77 46.08 -18.87
C GLN A 406 20.02 46.99 -18.99
N GLY A 407 21.16 46.42 -19.40
CA GLY A 407 22.42 47.15 -19.54
C GLY A 407 23.22 47.33 -18.24
N ALA A 408 22.69 46.89 -17.08
CA ALA A 408 23.40 46.89 -15.81
C ALA A 408 24.02 45.52 -15.53
N ARG A 409 25.20 45.50 -14.90
CA ARG A 409 25.84 44.24 -14.47
C ARG A 409 25.25 43.81 -13.13
N VAL A 410 24.53 42.69 -13.12
CA VAL A 410 23.86 42.13 -11.95
C VAL A 410 24.61 40.88 -11.47
N MET A 411 24.82 40.77 -10.17
CA MET A 411 25.39 39.57 -9.54
C MET A 411 24.44 39.07 -8.47
N VAL A 412 24.20 37.75 -8.43
CA VAL A 412 23.39 37.09 -7.41
C VAL A 412 24.18 35.92 -6.84
N GLY A 413 24.33 35.84 -5.52
CA GLY A 413 25.09 34.75 -4.91
C GLY A 413 25.28 34.91 -3.41
N ARG A 414 26.14 34.06 -2.81
CA ARG A 414 26.48 34.16 -1.38
C ARG A 414 27.39 35.36 -1.10
N ASP A 415 27.48 35.75 0.16
CA ASP A 415 28.35 36.81 0.68
C ASP A 415 29.80 36.70 0.16
N GLN A 416 30.41 35.51 0.24
CA GLN A 416 31.78 35.26 -0.24
C GLN A 416 31.94 35.53 -1.73
N PHE A 417 30.94 35.19 -2.55
CA PHE A 417 30.99 35.40 -3.99
C PHE A 417 30.98 36.89 -4.35
N LEU A 418 30.17 37.69 -3.65
CA LEU A 418 30.14 39.14 -3.85
C LEU A 418 31.43 39.79 -3.33
N ALA A 419 31.93 39.36 -2.18
CA ALA A 419 33.18 39.88 -1.61
C ALA A 419 34.41 39.60 -2.51
N GLU A 420 34.50 38.40 -3.10
CA GLU A 420 35.54 38.05 -4.08
C GLU A 420 35.53 38.95 -5.33
N ASN A 421 34.37 39.54 -5.65
CA ASN A 421 34.19 40.47 -6.78
C ASN A 421 34.24 41.94 -6.33
N GLY A 422 34.71 42.22 -5.12
CA GLY A 422 34.93 43.58 -4.61
C GLY A 422 33.66 44.32 -4.17
N ILE A 423 32.56 43.60 -3.93
CA ILE A 423 31.28 44.18 -3.51
C ILE A 423 31.14 44.05 -1.99
N ASP A 424 30.92 45.17 -1.31
CA ASP A 424 30.66 45.20 0.13
C ASP A 424 29.17 44.90 0.42
N VAL A 425 28.93 43.82 1.16
CA VAL A 425 27.59 43.35 1.57
C VAL A 425 27.13 43.92 2.91
N HIS A 426 28.02 44.57 3.69
CA HIS A 426 27.71 45.10 5.01
C HIS A 426 26.80 46.34 4.98
N VAL A 427 26.60 46.93 3.80
CA VAL A 427 25.78 48.14 3.57
C VAL A 427 24.27 47.88 3.78
N VAL A 428 23.80 46.62 3.69
CA VAL A 428 22.36 46.26 3.72
C VAL A 428 21.93 45.54 5.02
N ALA A 429 22.74 45.65 6.08
CA ALA A 429 22.53 45.20 7.46
C ALA A 429 22.93 43.75 7.86
N ASP A 430 23.11 43.61 9.18
CA ASP A 430 23.92 42.66 9.97
C ASP A 430 23.77 41.15 9.63
N PRO A 431 24.81 40.48 9.10
CA PRO A 431 24.79 39.05 8.76
C PRO A 431 24.33 38.14 9.92
N ALA A 432 24.58 38.54 11.17
CA ALA A 432 24.25 37.74 12.36
C ALA A 432 22.73 37.52 12.53
N LEU A 433 21.90 38.53 12.26
CA LEU A 433 20.44 38.45 12.36
C LEU A 433 19.82 37.54 11.27
N HIS A 434 20.50 37.39 10.13
CA HIS A 434 20.04 36.62 8.98
C HIS A 434 20.34 35.13 9.11
N GLU A 435 21.55 34.81 9.61
CA GLU A 435 21.96 33.43 9.85
C GLU A 435 21.25 32.79 11.05
N GLU A 436 20.99 33.54 12.13
CA GLU A 436 20.26 33.05 13.32
C GLU A 436 18.80 32.67 12.99
N GLN A 437 18.20 33.28 11.97
CA GLN A 437 16.83 32.99 11.52
C GLN A 437 16.75 31.82 10.55
N GLY A 438 17.88 31.24 10.13
CA GLY A 438 17.94 30.04 9.31
C GLY A 438 17.69 30.23 7.82
N PHE A 439 17.88 31.43 7.29
CA PHE A 439 17.73 31.67 5.85
C PHE A 439 18.95 31.18 5.08
N SER A 440 18.71 30.57 3.92
CA SER A 440 19.73 30.52 2.87
C SER A 440 19.72 31.87 2.16
N THR A 441 20.66 32.74 2.52
CA THR A 441 20.73 34.12 2.04
C THR A 441 21.43 34.20 0.69
N LEU A 442 20.80 34.90 -0.26
CA LEU A 442 21.42 35.36 -1.51
C LEU A 442 21.49 36.88 -1.51
N TYR A 443 22.66 37.43 -1.80
CA TYR A 443 22.84 38.86 -1.99
C TYR A 443 22.70 39.20 -3.47
N VAL A 444 22.15 40.38 -3.74
CA VAL A 444 21.96 40.92 -5.08
C VAL A 444 22.80 42.19 -5.19
N ALA A 445 23.62 42.26 -6.22
CA ALA A 445 24.40 43.45 -6.53
C ALA A 445 24.12 43.95 -7.94
N ARG A 446 24.20 45.26 -8.11
CA ARG A 446 24.06 45.96 -9.39
C ARG A 446 25.22 46.95 -9.55
N ASP A 447 25.91 46.88 -10.68
CA ASP A 447 27.01 47.77 -11.06
C ASP A 447 28.07 47.96 -9.96
N GLY A 448 28.39 46.87 -9.25
CA GLY A 448 29.39 46.85 -8.17
C GLY A 448 28.88 47.28 -6.79
N GLN A 449 27.58 47.53 -6.62
CA GLN A 449 26.98 47.86 -5.31
C GLN A 449 25.96 46.79 -4.88
N CYS A 450 26.01 46.36 -3.62
CA CYS A 450 25.01 45.46 -3.05
C CYS A 450 23.69 46.22 -2.87
N ILE A 451 22.63 45.78 -3.54
CA ILE A 451 21.30 46.40 -3.54
C ILE A 451 20.31 45.70 -2.62
N GLY A 452 20.71 44.59 -1.99
CA GLY A 452 19.94 43.92 -0.94
C GLY A 452 20.18 42.43 -0.89
N TRP A 453 19.35 41.75 -0.10
CA TRP A 453 19.42 40.30 0.06
C TRP A 453 18.04 39.64 0.03
N ILE A 454 18.05 38.35 -0.28
CA ILE A 454 16.87 37.51 -0.43
C ILE A 454 17.06 36.26 0.42
N GLY A 455 16.12 36.04 1.34
CA GLY A 455 16.08 34.89 2.23
C GLY A 455 15.27 33.75 1.61
N LEU A 456 15.92 32.60 1.44
CA LEU A 456 15.29 31.38 0.98
C LEU A 456 15.16 30.39 2.15
N GLN A 457 13.99 29.76 2.25
CA GLN A 457 13.75 28.68 3.21
C GLN A 457 12.94 27.56 2.58
N ASP A 458 13.21 26.35 3.03
CA ASP A 458 12.37 25.20 2.78
C ASP A 458 11.15 25.27 3.72
N LYS A 459 9.95 25.17 3.16
CA LYS A 459 8.70 25.30 3.91
C LYS A 459 8.25 23.95 4.45
N ALA A 460 7.79 23.93 5.69
CA ALA A 460 7.05 22.79 6.22
C ALA A 460 5.82 22.49 5.34
N ARG A 461 5.49 21.21 5.18
CA ARG A 461 4.27 20.82 4.48
C ARG A 461 3.04 21.31 5.27
N PRO A 462 1.99 21.83 4.62
CA PRO A 462 0.81 22.37 5.32
C PRO A 462 0.19 21.37 6.30
N GLU A 463 0.19 20.09 5.95
CA GLU A 463 -0.38 19.00 6.73
C GLU A 463 0.58 18.41 7.78
N ALA A 464 1.87 18.79 7.79
CA ALA A 464 2.89 18.18 8.65
C ALA A 464 2.56 18.33 10.14
N GLN A 465 2.20 19.53 10.58
CA GLN A 465 1.86 19.78 11.99
C GLN A 465 0.65 18.93 12.43
N ALA A 466 -0.38 18.84 11.59
CA ALA A 466 -1.57 18.03 11.88
C ALA A 466 -1.23 16.53 11.96
N ALA A 467 -0.40 16.03 11.03
CA ALA A 467 0.03 14.64 11.02
C ALA A 467 0.89 14.28 12.24
N VAL A 468 1.85 15.13 12.62
CA VAL A 468 2.71 14.92 13.80
C VAL A 468 1.88 14.92 15.08
N LYS A 469 0.93 15.86 15.22
CA LYS A 469 -0.01 15.90 16.35
C LYS A 469 -0.84 14.62 16.44
N GLU A 470 -1.42 14.18 15.33
CA GLU A 470 -2.26 12.98 15.27
C GLU A 470 -1.47 11.71 15.59
N LEU A 471 -0.19 11.61 15.19
CA LEU A 471 0.70 10.52 15.61
C LEU A 471 0.92 10.51 17.13
N GLY A 472 1.08 11.67 17.74
CA GLY A 472 1.16 11.83 19.20
C GLY A 472 -0.11 11.36 19.91
N GLU A 473 -1.29 11.72 19.40
CA GLU A 473 -2.59 11.26 19.90
C GLU A 473 -2.78 9.74 19.75
N LEU A 474 -2.21 9.16 18.69
CA LEU A 474 -2.11 7.73 18.50
C LEU A 474 -1.05 7.09 19.41
N GLY A 475 -0.40 7.81 20.32
CA GLY A 475 0.55 7.24 21.28
C GLY A 475 1.92 6.90 20.70
N VAL A 476 2.31 7.51 19.58
CA VAL A 476 3.72 7.60 19.17
C VAL A 476 4.38 8.64 20.07
N ARG A 477 5.01 8.16 21.15
CA ARG A 477 5.49 9.00 22.26
C ARG A 477 6.72 9.81 21.92
N ARG A 478 7.56 9.33 21.00
CA ARG A 478 8.81 9.97 20.61
C ARG A 478 8.79 10.30 19.13
N LEU A 479 8.59 11.57 18.83
CA LEU A 479 8.58 12.14 17.48
C LEU A 479 9.87 12.96 17.34
N THR A 480 10.83 12.44 16.58
CA THR A 480 12.18 13.01 16.50
C THR A 480 12.47 13.51 15.09
N MET A 481 12.82 14.78 14.94
CA MET A 481 13.25 15.34 13.65
C MET A 481 14.77 15.32 13.53
N LEU A 482 15.29 14.78 12.43
CA LEU A 482 16.71 14.79 12.10
C LEU A 482 16.96 15.76 10.95
N THR A 483 18.02 16.57 11.07
CA THR A 483 18.39 17.50 10.01
C THR A 483 19.89 17.81 10.02
N GLY A 484 20.43 18.08 8.83
CA GLY A 484 21.78 18.64 8.66
C GLY A 484 21.86 20.15 8.97
N ASP A 485 20.72 20.81 9.17
CA ASP A 485 20.66 22.25 9.46
C ASP A 485 21.27 22.62 10.81
N ARG A 486 21.46 23.93 11.00
CA ARG A 486 21.88 24.53 12.27
C ARG A 486 20.83 24.33 13.37
N ARG A 487 21.28 24.39 14.62
CA ARG A 487 20.48 24.06 15.80
C ARG A 487 19.26 24.97 15.99
N GLU A 488 19.40 26.24 15.66
CA GLU A 488 18.37 27.28 15.79
C GLU A 488 17.20 26.98 14.85
N VAL A 489 17.51 26.63 13.59
CA VAL A 489 16.53 26.27 12.56
C VAL A 489 15.79 25.00 12.93
N ALA A 490 16.55 23.97 13.33
CA ALA A 490 15.99 22.69 13.75
C ALA A 490 15.06 22.86 14.96
N ASN A 491 15.44 23.66 15.95
CA ASN A 491 14.60 23.93 17.12
C ASN A 491 13.29 24.61 16.75
N ARG A 492 13.36 25.64 15.90
CA ARG A 492 12.18 26.40 15.46
C ARG A 492 11.19 25.51 14.70
N ILE A 493 11.66 24.76 13.70
CA ILE A 493 10.81 23.88 12.88
C ILE A 493 10.27 22.72 13.74
N SER A 494 11.10 22.13 14.61
CA SER A 494 10.66 21.09 15.54
C SER A 494 9.52 21.58 16.44
N ALA A 495 9.63 22.81 16.96
CA ALA A 495 8.61 23.41 17.81
C ALA A 495 7.33 23.74 17.04
N GLU A 496 7.45 24.27 15.82
CA GLU A 496 6.33 24.55 14.92
C GLU A 496 5.53 23.28 14.60
N LEU A 497 6.22 22.19 14.27
CA LEU A 497 5.61 20.91 13.92
C LEU A 497 5.10 20.13 15.14
N GLY A 498 5.55 20.47 16.35
CA GLY A 498 5.22 19.74 17.58
C GLY A 498 6.00 18.44 17.76
N CYS A 499 7.21 18.34 17.20
CA CYS A 499 8.10 17.20 17.45
C CYS A 499 8.62 17.23 18.90
N THR A 500 8.73 16.06 19.52
CA THR A 500 9.17 15.93 20.93
C THR A 500 10.67 16.08 21.12
N ASP A 501 11.45 15.83 20.07
CA ASP A 501 12.91 15.83 20.09
C ASP A 501 13.45 16.21 18.71
N TYR A 502 14.67 16.73 18.64
CA TYR A 502 15.33 17.02 17.36
C TYR A 502 16.85 16.87 17.46
N LYS A 503 17.48 16.55 16.32
CA LYS A 503 18.94 16.54 16.19
C LYS A 503 19.33 17.35 14.96
N ALA A 504 20.13 18.38 15.21
CA ALA A 504 20.73 19.25 14.20
C ALA A 504 22.14 18.77 13.82
N HIS A 505 22.67 19.29 12.71
CA HIS A 505 24.00 18.94 12.17
C HIS A 505 24.23 17.44 11.97
N CYS A 506 23.18 16.69 11.61
CA CYS A 506 23.31 15.26 11.41
C CYS A 506 24.07 14.94 10.11
N LEU A 507 25.15 14.18 10.22
CA LEU A 507 25.69 13.41 9.12
C LEU A 507 24.88 12.11 8.95
N PRO A 508 24.97 11.42 7.79
CA PRO A 508 24.25 10.15 7.58
C PRO A 508 24.51 9.10 8.68
N GLN A 509 25.73 9.04 9.22
CA GLN A 509 26.10 8.14 10.32
C GLN A 509 25.44 8.53 11.64
N ASP A 510 25.25 9.83 11.89
CA ASP A 510 24.58 10.32 13.11
C ASP A 510 23.10 9.94 13.11
N LYS A 511 22.45 9.95 11.93
CA LYS A 511 21.05 9.52 11.80
C LYS A 511 20.87 8.08 12.27
N LEU A 512 21.76 7.18 11.85
CA LEU A 512 21.77 5.79 12.27
C LEU A 512 21.94 5.65 13.80
N ALA A 513 22.92 6.34 14.38
CA ALA A 513 23.18 6.27 15.82
C ALA A 513 21.99 6.76 16.67
N VAL A 514 21.25 7.77 16.20
CA VAL A 514 20.03 8.23 16.88
C VAL A 514 18.94 7.17 16.84
N VAL A 515 18.74 6.52 15.69
CA VAL A 515 17.74 5.43 15.55
C VAL A 515 18.07 4.27 16.47
N GLU A 516 19.33 3.81 16.50
CA GLU A 516 19.79 2.73 17.38
C GLU A 516 19.62 3.08 18.86
N ARG A 517 19.93 4.33 19.23
CA ARG A 517 19.74 4.80 20.60
C ARG A 517 18.27 4.75 21.02
N ILE A 518 17.37 5.30 20.21
CA ILE A 518 15.93 5.30 20.51
C ILE A 518 15.40 3.85 20.62
N ARG A 519 15.91 2.95 19.78
CA ARG A 519 15.58 1.53 19.86
C ARG A 519 16.09 0.88 21.15
N SER A 520 17.32 1.21 21.57
CA SER A 520 17.91 0.74 22.83
C SER A 520 17.17 1.25 24.07
N ASP A 521 16.51 2.41 23.96
CA ASP A 521 15.62 2.96 24.99
C ASP A 521 14.29 2.16 25.12
N GLY A 522 14.11 1.10 24.31
CA GLY A 522 12.95 0.19 24.36
C GLY A 522 11.80 0.58 23.43
N HIS A 523 12.00 1.55 22.54
CA HIS A 523 10.99 1.93 21.56
C HIS A 523 11.03 1.03 20.31
N ALA A 524 9.84 0.72 19.78
CA ALA A 524 9.69 0.28 18.39
C ALA A 524 9.72 1.51 17.47
N VAL A 525 10.70 1.57 16.56
CA VAL A 525 11.07 2.79 15.82
C VAL A 525 10.69 2.69 14.35
N ALA A 526 9.91 3.67 13.88
CA ALA A 526 9.73 3.92 12.46
C ALA A 526 10.64 5.06 12.01
N VAL A 527 11.30 4.92 10.86
CA VAL A 527 12.10 5.96 10.23
C VAL A 527 11.40 6.40 8.95
N VAL A 528 11.23 7.70 8.76
CA VAL A 528 10.53 8.30 7.61
C VAL A 528 11.50 9.21 6.86
N GLY A 529 11.65 9.01 5.56
CA GLY A 529 12.57 9.78 4.72
C GLY A 529 12.22 9.74 3.23
N ASP A 530 13.02 10.39 2.41
CA ASP A 530 12.89 10.40 0.93
C ASP A 530 13.45 9.11 0.27
N GLY A 531 14.14 8.28 1.03
CA GLY A 531 14.72 7.01 0.57
C GLY A 531 16.02 7.12 -0.23
N ILE A 532 16.49 8.32 -0.56
CA ILE A 532 17.74 8.54 -1.32
C ILE A 532 18.89 8.78 -0.36
N ASN A 533 18.74 9.73 0.56
CA ASN A 533 19.80 10.13 1.49
C ASN A 533 19.77 9.33 2.80
N ASP A 534 18.63 8.68 3.08
CA ASP A 534 18.32 8.08 4.38
C ASP A 534 18.27 6.55 4.36
N ALA A 535 18.65 5.91 3.25
CA ALA A 535 18.58 4.45 3.11
C ALA A 535 19.23 3.68 4.29
N PRO A 536 20.41 4.06 4.82
CA PRO A 536 20.99 3.38 5.99
C PRO A 536 20.15 3.54 7.26
N ALA A 537 19.57 4.72 7.50
CA ALA A 537 18.72 4.98 8.66
C ALA A 537 17.37 4.26 8.55
N LEU A 538 16.78 4.23 7.34
CA LEU A 538 15.54 3.50 7.04
C LEU A 538 15.67 2.01 7.32
N ALA A 539 16.81 1.40 6.99
CA ALA A 539 17.07 -0.02 7.22
C ALA A 539 17.30 -0.39 8.69
N ALA A 540 17.70 0.57 9.53
CA ALA A 540 18.00 0.34 10.94
C ALA A 540 16.79 0.41 11.87
N GLY A 541 15.73 1.11 11.44
CA GLY A 541 14.45 1.13 12.14
C GLY A 541 13.78 -0.25 12.13
N ASP A 542 12.85 -0.48 13.05
CA ASP A 542 11.96 -1.65 12.96
C ASP A 542 11.00 -1.52 11.77
N LEU A 543 10.81 -0.29 11.27
CA LEU A 543 10.05 0.02 10.07
C LEU A 543 10.65 1.21 9.31
N GLY A 544 11.08 1.01 8.06
CA GLY A 544 11.46 2.11 7.17
C GLY A 544 10.31 2.54 6.26
N ILE A 545 9.98 3.82 6.23
CA ILE A 545 8.93 4.42 5.40
C ILE A 545 9.54 5.44 4.45
N ALA A 546 9.41 5.23 3.14
CA ALA A 546 9.78 6.23 2.14
C ALA A 546 8.57 7.08 1.71
N MET A 547 8.77 8.38 1.59
CA MET A 547 7.81 9.35 1.03
C MET A 547 8.01 9.51 -0.49
N GLY A 548 6.99 9.96 -1.22
CA GLY A 548 7.14 10.41 -2.61
C GLY A 548 7.67 9.35 -3.57
N ALA A 549 7.39 8.07 -3.28
CA ALA A 549 8.09 6.95 -3.90
C ALA A 549 7.71 6.75 -5.38
N ALA A 550 6.62 7.35 -5.87
CA ALA A 550 6.17 7.22 -7.26
C ALA A 550 7.26 7.59 -8.28
N GLY A 551 8.14 8.56 -7.98
CA GLY A 551 9.21 9.01 -8.88
C GLY A 551 10.61 8.44 -8.60
N SER A 552 10.79 7.60 -7.56
CA SER A 552 12.12 7.18 -7.09
C SER A 552 12.22 5.67 -6.87
N ASP A 553 12.88 4.99 -7.80
CA ASP A 553 13.15 3.55 -7.70
C ASP A 553 13.99 3.19 -6.46
N VAL A 554 14.90 4.09 -6.07
CA VAL A 554 15.73 3.93 -4.88
C VAL A 554 14.85 3.99 -3.63
N ALA A 555 13.88 4.90 -3.59
CA ALA A 555 12.94 5.01 -2.47
C ALA A 555 12.02 3.78 -2.35
N ILE A 556 11.45 3.33 -3.47
CA ILE A 556 10.62 2.12 -3.53
C ILE A 556 11.41 0.92 -3.03
N ASN A 557 12.66 0.74 -3.45
CA ASN A 557 13.47 -0.44 -3.10
C ASN A 557 14.08 -0.39 -1.70
N SER A 558 14.43 0.79 -1.19
CA SER A 558 15.14 0.93 0.08
C SER A 558 14.23 0.88 1.31
N ALA A 559 12.95 1.23 1.18
CA ALA A 559 12.02 1.25 2.32
C ALA A 559 11.21 -0.03 2.48
N SER A 560 10.75 -0.30 3.70
CA SER A 560 9.85 -1.43 4.00
C SER A 560 8.41 -1.11 3.58
N ILE A 561 8.00 0.14 3.76
CA ILE A 561 6.73 0.70 3.30
C ILE A 561 7.03 1.92 2.43
N ALA A 562 6.35 2.05 1.30
CA ALA A 562 6.49 3.19 0.40
C ALA A 562 5.16 3.95 0.33
N LEU A 563 5.22 5.26 0.53
CA LEU A 563 4.11 6.17 0.29
C LEU A 563 4.28 6.73 -1.12
N MET A 564 3.28 6.48 -1.97
CA MET A 564 3.33 6.88 -3.37
C MET A 564 3.11 8.39 -3.54
N SER A 565 2.45 9.01 -2.58
CA SER A 565 2.30 10.47 -2.44
C SER A 565 3.22 11.04 -1.37
N ASP A 566 3.29 12.35 -1.39
CA ASP A 566 4.02 13.20 -0.48
C ASP A 566 3.22 13.60 0.78
N ASP A 567 1.98 13.09 0.90
CA ASP A 567 1.01 13.43 1.95
C ASP A 567 1.32 12.75 3.29
N LEU A 568 1.74 13.54 4.28
CA LEU A 568 2.10 13.02 5.61
C LEU A 568 0.91 12.46 6.40
N ARG A 569 -0.35 12.76 6.03
CA ARG A 569 -1.55 12.20 6.69
C ARG A 569 -1.65 10.69 6.53
N ARG A 570 -0.93 10.12 5.55
CA ARG A 570 -0.82 8.66 5.34
C ARG A 570 -0.12 7.95 6.51
N LEU A 571 0.77 8.64 7.23
CA LEU A 571 1.49 8.07 8.37
C LEU A 571 0.55 7.75 9.56
N PRO A 572 -0.23 8.71 10.11
CA PRO A 572 -1.24 8.40 11.12
C PRO A 572 -2.26 7.36 10.64
N PHE A 573 -2.67 7.42 9.36
CA PHE A 573 -3.57 6.43 8.78
C PHE A 573 -3.00 5.01 8.83
N LEU A 574 -1.73 4.82 8.46
CA LEU A 574 -1.05 3.53 8.51
C LEU A 574 -1.08 2.93 9.93
N ILE A 575 -0.79 3.74 10.95
CA ILE A 575 -0.82 3.32 12.36
C ILE A 575 -2.23 2.90 12.77
N ARG A 576 -3.25 3.71 12.41
CA ARG A 576 -4.66 3.37 12.65
C ARG A 576 -5.08 2.08 11.97
N LEU A 577 -4.77 1.95 10.69
CA LEU A 577 -5.13 0.79 9.88
C LEU A 577 -4.54 -0.46 10.52
N SER A 578 -3.25 -0.46 10.84
CA SER A 578 -2.60 -1.58 11.51
C SER A 578 -3.30 -2.00 12.82
N ARG A 579 -3.57 -1.03 13.71
CA ARG A 579 -4.24 -1.32 14.99
C ARG A 579 -5.67 -1.81 14.81
N LYS A 580 -6.39 -1.25 13.84
CA LYS A 580 -7.74 -1.68 13.49
C LYS A 580 -7.72 -3.12 12.95
N THR A 581 -6.79 -3.43 12.06
CA THR A 581 -6.57 -4.78 11.53
C THR A 581 -6.28 -5.77 12.65
N ARG A 582 -5.36 -5.44 13.58
CA ARG A 582 -5.08 -6.27 14.75
C ARG A 582 -6.32 -6.50 15.63
N THR A 583 -7.14 -5.47 15.80
CA THR A 583 -8.40 -5.58 16.56
C THR A 583 -9.37 -6.55 15.87
N VAL A 584 -9.54 -6.45 14.55
CA VAL A 584 -10.40 -7.33 13.75
C VAL A 584 -9.89 -8.77 13.79
N ILE A 585 -8.58 -8.98 13.65
CA ILE A 585 -7.95 -10.32 13.77
C ILE A 585 -8.26 -10.91 15.15
N ASN A 586 -8.04 -10.15 16.23
CA ASN A 586 -8.32 -10.62 17.59
C ASN A 586 -9.80 -10.94 17.82
N GLN A 587 -10.72 -10.14 17.24
CA GLN A 587 -12.16 -10.41 17.28
C GLN A 587 -12.49 -11.73 16.58
N ASN A 588 -11.93 -11.95 15.39
CA ASN A 588 -12.15 -13.18 14.61
C ASN A 588 -11.57 -14.41 15.32
N LEU A 589 -10.39 -14.29 15.91
CA LEU A 589 -9.77 -15.36 16.70
C LEU A 589 -10.60 -15.69 17.95
N LEU A 590 -11.01 -14.68 18.71
CA LEU A 590 -11.85 -14.88 19.89
C LEU A 590 -13.18 -15.52 19.52
N PHE A 591 -13.82 -15.04 18.45
CA PHE A 591 -15.04 -15.61 17.92
C PHE A 591 -14.85 -17.08 17.52
N GLY A 592 -13.80 -17.40 16.76
CA GLY A 592 -13.52 -18.77 16.32
C GLY A 592 -13.30 -19.73 17.49
N ILE A 593 -12.58 -19.31 18.54
CA ILE A 593 -12.35 -20.14 19.74
C ILE A 593 -13.68 -20.38 20.47
N LEU A 594 -14.44 -19.31 20.76
CA LEU A 594 -15.71 -19.42 21.48
C LEU A 594 -16.71 -20.27 20.71
N TYR A 595 -16.76 -20.08 19.39
CA TYR A 595 -17.61 -20.84 18.48
C TYR A 595 -17.35 -22.34 18.57
N ILE A 596 -16.08 -22.78 18.55
CA ILE A 596 -15.73 -24.21 18.65
C ILE A 596 -16.13 -24.76 20.02
N ILE A 597 -15.82 -24.03 21.11
CA ILE A 597 -16.13 -24.46 22.48
C ILE A 597 -17.65 -24.66 22.65
N VAL A 598 -18.44 -23.67 22.22
CA VAL A 598 -19.90 -23.72 22.30
C VAL A 598 -20.46 -24.82 21.39
N GLY A 599 -19.92 -24.96 20.18
CA GLY A 599 -20.34 -25.99 19.22
C GLY A 599 -20.10 -27.41 19.72
N VAL A 600 -18.91 -27.69 20.24
CA VAL A 600 -18.56 -29.00 20.82
C VAL A 600 -19.42 -29.31 22.05
N PHE A 601 -19.67 -28.32 22.90
CA PHE A 601 -20.59 -28.47 24.03
C PHE A 601 -22.01 -28.80 23.56
N ALA A 602 -22.54 -28.07 22.58
CA ALA A 602 -23.87 -28.31 22.02
C ALA A 602 -23.98 -29.70 21.36
N ALA A 603 -22.92 -30.17 20.71
CA ALA A 603 -22.85 -31.53 20.17
C ALA A 603 -22.87 -32.59 21.29
N ALA A 604 -22.13 -32.37 22.38
CA ALA A 604 -22.15 -33.26 23.55
C ALA A 604 -23.53 -33.32 24.23
N ALA A 605 -24.27 -32.20 24.23
CA ALA A 605 -25.61 -32.10 24.80
C ALA A 605 -26.74 -32.60 23.86
N SER A 606 -26.41 -33.18 22.69
CA SER A 606 -27.37 -33.56 21.64
C SER A 606 -28.22 -32.39 21.10
N TRP A 607 -27.81 -31.13 21.29
CA TRP A 607 -28.51 -29.96 20.76
C TRP A 607 -28.15 -29.66 19.30
N LEU A 608 -27.03 -30.21 18.84
CA LEU A 608 -26.49 -29.98 17.51
C LEU A 608 -26.51 -31.28 16.70
N SER A 609 -27.29 -31.30 15.62
CA SER A 609 -27.24 -32.38 14.62
C SER A 609 -26.07 -32.18 13.65
N PRO A 610 -25.58 -33.22 12.95
CA PRO A 610 -24.45 -33.07 12.03
C PRO A 610 -24.70 -32.06 10.89
N ILE A 611 -25.94 -32.03 10.38
CA ILE A 611 -26.35 -31.07 9.35
C ILE A 611 -26.33 -29.64 9.93
N LEU A 612 -26.85 -29.46 11.15
CA LEU A 612 -26.84 -28.15 11.80
C LEU A 612 -25.40 -27.72 12.13
N ALA A 613 -24.52 -28.64 12.55
CA ALA A 613 -23.10 -28.40 12.75
C ALA A 613 -22.43 -27.88 11.47
N ALA A 614 -22.72 -28.49 10.31
CA ALA A 614 -22.20 -28.04 9.02
C ALA A 614 -22.71 -26.64 8.63
N VAL A 615 -24.00 -26.34 8.87
CA VAL A 615 -24.56 -24.99 8.63
C VAL A 615 -23.93 -23.95 9.54
N VAL A 616 -23.82 -24.27 10.83
CA VAL A 616 -23.21 -23.41 11.85
C VAL A 616 -21.74 -23.17 11.49
N HIS A 617 -21.05 -24.16 10.94
CA HIS A 617 -19.68 -24.05 10.43
C HIS A 617 -19.56 -23.02 9.30
N LEU A 618 -20.38 -23.17 8.26
CA LEU A 618 -20.44 -22.22 7.15
C LEU A 618 -20.73 -20.79 7.66
N SER A 619 -21.67 -20.66 8.60
CA SER A 619 -22.02 -19.35 9.17
C SER A 619 -20.85 -18.70 9.91
N GLY A 620 -20.03 -19.47 10.63
CA GLY A 620 -18.85 -18.98 11.34
C GLY A 620 -17.83 -18.37 10.38
N SER A 621 -17.54 -19.06 9.27
CA SER A 621 -16.64 -18.56 8.22
C SER A 621 -17.17 -17.27 7.58
N VAL A 622 -18.48 -17.21 7.31
CA VAL A 622 -19.14 -16.01 6.77
C VAL A 622 -19.00 -14.82 7.72
N VAL A 623 -19.23 -15.00 9.03
CA VAL A 623 -19.09 -13.94 10.03
C VAL A 623 -17.67 -13.35 10.04
N VAL A 624 -16.64 -14.20 10.03
CA VAL A 624 -15.23 -13.77 9.99
C VAL A 624 -14.91 -13.01 8.71
N ILE A 625 -15.40 -13.49 7.56
CA ILE A 625 -15.22 -12.83 6.27
C ILE A 625 -15.84 -11.43 6.29
N PHE A 626 -17.11 -11.30 6.70
CA PHE A 626 -17.79 -10.01 6.73
C PHE A 626 -17.21 -9.05 7.76
N ASN A 627 -16.78 -9.54 8.93
CA ASN A 627 -16.10 -8.69 9.91
C ASN A 627 -14.77 -8.15 9.35
N SER A 628 -14.03 -8.98 8.60
CA SER A 628 -12.80 -8.58 7.90
C SER A 628 -13.06 -7.57 6.79
N ALA A 629 -14.14 -7.75 6.01
CA ALA A 629 -14.51 -6.88 4.89
C ALA A 629 -14.75 -5.42 5.32
N ARG A 630 -15.05 -5.16 6.59
CA ARG A 630 -15.17 -3.79 7.15
C ARG A 630 -13.88 -2.97 7.00
N LEU A 631 -12.71 -3.63 6.88
CA LEU A 631 -11.44 -2.96 6.64
C LEU A 631 -11.31 -2.44 5.21
N VAL A 632 -11.99 -3.05 4.23
CA VAL A 632 -11.86 -2.69 2.81
C VAL A 632 -12.22 -1.22 2.57
N ARG A 633 -13.24 -0.69 3.25
CA ARG A 633 -13.68 0.71 3.13
C ARG A 633 -13.04 1.66 4.14
N PHE A 634 -12.05 1.18 4.90
CA PHE A 634 -11.33 2.02 5.85
C PHE A 634 -10.48 3.06 5.10
N GLY A 635 -10.58 4.33 5.50
CA GLY A 635 -9.78 5.41 4.89
C GLY A 635 -10.35 6.11 3.66
N GLU A 636 -11.57 5.80 3.21
CA GLU A 636 -12.18 6.44 2.01
C GLU A 636 -12.27 7.97 2.10
N HIS A 637 -12.34 8.54 3.31
CA HIS A 637 -12.33 9.99 3.52
C HIS A 637 -11.02 10.66 3.11
N LEU A 638 -9.90 9.92 3.03
CA LEU A 638 -8.61 10.43 2.58
C LEU A 638 -8.45 10.41 1.04
N THR A 639 -9.47 9.98 0.31
CA THR A 639 -9.53 9.96 -1.16
C THR A 639 -10.63 10.86 -1.73
N GLY A 640 -11.43 11.52 -0.88
CA GLY A 640 -12.50 12.43 -1.31
C GLY A 640 -11.99 13.87 -1.56
N PRO A 641 -12.67 14.66 -2.41
CA PRO A 641 -12.42 16.11 -2.50
C PRO A 641 -12.60 16.74 -1.11
N GLN A 642 -11.62 17.50 -0.66
CA GLN A 642 -11.79 18.33 0.53
C GLN A 642 -12.86 19.38 0.21
N GLU A 643 -13.97 19.39 0.98
CA GLU A 643 -14.80 20.59 1.03
C GLU A 643 -13.91 21.74 1.55
N PRO A 644 -13.92 22.91 0.90
CA PRO A 644 -13.16 24.05 1.38
C PRO A 644 -13.61 24.35 2.81
N ALA A 645 -12.63 24.44 3.73
CA ALA A 645 -12.89 24.89 5.09
C ALA A 645 -13.57 26.26 5.04
N SER A 646 -14.79 26.32 5.57
CA SER A 646 -15.64 27.52 5.66
C SER A 646 -15.05 28.58 6.57
#